data_AF-A0A5J5BDE5-F1
#
_entry.id   AF-A0A5J5BDE5-F1
#
_cell.length_a   1.000
_cell.length_b   1.000
_cell.length_c   1.000
_cell.angle_alpha   90.00
_cell.angle_beta   90.00
_cell.angle_gamma   90.00
#
_symmetry.space_group_name_H-M   'P 1'
#
loop_
_entity.id
_entity.type
_entity.pdbx_description
1 polymer ?
#
loop_
_entity_poly.entity_id
_entity_poly.type
_entity_poly.pdbx_seq_one_letter_code
_entity_poly.pdbx_strand_id
1 'polypeptide(L)'
;MMMGSSSTCVKGGNSTSFDYSFKILLIGDSGVGKSSLLLSFITKDHSFQDLSPTIGVDFKIKLLTVGGKRLKLTIWDTAGQERFGTLTSSYYRDAHGIILVYDVTRRETFTNLSEIWAKEVELYSTNHDCIKLLVGNKVDRDGERAVTVEEGMALAQEHKCLFLECSAKTRENVQQCFKELILKILEIPSLLDKGSIVVKRQILKQKQVCQEQRSVLVTPANGIDIYLEWIVSIDYTINPISFEQPVITINGMFPGPLINATTNDFVHVNVFNNLDEPLLITWNGIQQRLNSWQDGVSGTNCPIEPGKNWTYVFQTKDQIGTFTYFPSINFQKAAGGFGPIRVNNRNVINVPFPKPEAEFDLLIGDWFYTDYKVVRSSGKNTLNPIGKIPDVVLMNGKGPYGNSLSKAFESFNVAQGKTYRFRISNVGTALSFNFRIQNHQMVVVETEGSYTSQITLDSLDVHVGQSYSVLVTANQVEADYYMVATPKLFNTTDSSYLVAKGVLHYANSVKSVSGPLPSGPDPFDVDFSVNQAKSIRWNMTTGAARPNPQGTFNVTNVTLTQTFILHGSVAEINGVTRYVVNNVSYLTPDTPLKLADYLFNGSGVYQLDAFPVHSINDAAAYGVSVVTGVHKGWIEIVFKNDLDVIDAWHLDGFGFYVVGFGRGEWAPESRNTYNILDPVVRSTVQVYPGGWTAVYAFLDNPGMWNLRSQHLKHWYMGQELYIRVHDDDPNPAKERPPPENLLYCGIFDSPFPPVPAPEA
;
A
#
# COMPACT_ATOMS: atom_id res chain seq x y z
N MET A 1 63.92 -42.61 2.44
CA MET A 1 63.53 -41.20 2.25
C MET A 1 62.44 -41.20 1.18
N MET A 2 61.16 -41.39 1.53
CA MET A 2 60.17 -40.43 2.10
C MET A 2 59.93 -39.22 1.18
N MET A 3 58.72 -38.85 0.78
CA MET A 3 57.34 -39.36 0.90
C MET A 3 56.54 -38.81 -0.31
N GLY A 4 55.55 -39.57 -0.80
CA GLY A 4 54.60 -39.12 -1.82
C GLY A 4 53.35 -38.50 -1.20
N SER A 5 52.84 -37.44 -1.82
CA SER A 5 51.67 -36.66 -1.41
C SER A 5 50.39 -37.16 -2.10
N SER A 6 49.40 -37.56 -1.30
CA SER A 6 48.01 -37.79 -1.72
C SER A 6 47.09 -36.82 -0.98
N SER A 7 46.11 -36.29 -1.72
CA SER A 7 45.09 -35.33 -1.32
C SER A 7 44.18 -35.78 -0.17
N THR A 8 43.99 -34.92 0.83
CA THR A 8 42.83 -34.90 1.74
C THR A 8 42.39 -33.46 1.98
N CYS A 9 41.12 -33.16 1.66
CA CYS A 9 40.48 -31.87 1.87
C CYS A 9 40.32 -31.55 3.36
N VAL A 10 40.86 -30.41 3.81
CA VAL A 10 40.52 -29.79 5.09
C VAL A 10 39.47 -28.70 4.82
N LYS A 11 38.24 -28.90 5.31
CA LYS A 11 37.20 -27.86 5.38
C LYS A 11 37.56 -26.89 6.53
N GLY A 12 37.74 -25.61 6.22
CA GLY A 12 37.72 -24.52 7.21
C GLY A 12 36.35 -23.82 7.24
N GLY A 13 35.62 -23.97 8.35
CA GLY A 13 34.50 -23.10 8.75
C GLY A 13 35.02 -21.79 9.37
N ASN A 14 34.24 -20.72 9.56
CA ASN A 14 32.94 -20.69 10.23
C ASN A 14 32.03 -19.57 9.70
N SER A 15 30.84 -19.95 9.23
CA SER A 15 29.62 -19.14 9.30
C SER A 15 29.12 -19.13 10.74
N THR A 16 28.83 -17.97 11.33
CA THR A 16 28.27 -17.89 12.69
C THR A 16 26.80 -18.30 12.71
N SER A 17 26.54 -19.61 12.77
CA SER A 17 25.23 -20.15 13.13
C SER A 17 24.85 -19.70 14.55
N PHE A 18 23.56 -19.58 14.85
CA PHE A 18 23.06 -19.37 16.23
C PHE A 18 22.10 -20.52 16.56
N ASP A 19 22.05 -20.88 17.84
CA ASP A 19 21.32 -22.04 18.35
C ASP A 19 19.83 -21.74 18.54
N TYR A 20 19.49 -20.53 18.99
CA TYR A 20 18.09 -20.09 19.19
C TYR A 20 17.88 -18.61 18.83
N SER A 21 16.65 -18.25 18.48
CA SER A 21 16.21 -16.86 18.24
C SER A 21 15.06 -16.51 19.17
N PHE A 22 15.17 -15.41 19.92
CA PHE A 22 14.15 -14.98 20.89
C PHE A 22 13.65 -13.56 20.61
N LYS A 23 12.35 -13.36 20.79
CA LYS A 23 11.69 -12.05 20.73
C LYS A 23 11.50 -11.49 22.14
N ILE A 24 12.02 -10.29 22.41
CA ILE A 24 11.89 -9.58 23.69
C ILE A 24 11.18 -8.25 23.46
N LEU A 25 10.22 -7.90 24.32
CA LEU A 25 9.47 -6.64 24.26
C LEU A 25 9.75 -5.79 25.50
N LEU A 26 10.01 -4.49 25.35
CA LEU A 26 10.17 -3.52 26.43
C LEU A 26 8.91 -2.64 26.52
N ILE A 27 8.25 -2.62 27.68
CA ILE A 27 7.03 -1.82 27.93
C ILE A 27 7.16 -0.99 29.21
N GLY A 28 6.31 0.03 29.35
CA GLY A 28 6.29 0.95 30.49
C GLY A 28 6.14 2.40 30.02
N ASP A 29 5.84 3.30 30.97
CA ASP A 29 5.53 4.70 30.68
C ASP A 29 6.63 5.44 29.90
N SER A 30 6.24 6.54 29.25
CA SER A 30 7.18 7.40 28.54
C SER A 30 8.22 7.99 29.50
N GLY A 31 9.48 8.05 29.05
CA GLY A 31 10.59 8.61 29.82
C GLY A 31 11.13 7.74 30.97
N VAL A 32 10.66 6.50 31.15
CA VAL A 32 11.22 5.57 32.15
C VAL A 32 12.62 5.05 31.79
N GLY A 33 13.03 5.21 30.52
CA GLY A 33 14.37 4.89 30.02
C GLY A 33 14.49 3.55 29.30
N LYS A 34 13.41 3.05 28.67
CA LYS A 34 13.40 1.79 27.88
C LYS A 34 14.41 1.82 26.72
N SER A 35 14.37 2.86 25.90
CA SER A 35 15.32 3.06 24.78
C SER A 35 16.75 3.21 25.28
N SER A 36 16.94 3.91 26.40
CA SER A 36 18.25 4.04 27.03
C SER A 36 18.76 2.70 27.55
N LEU A 37 17.89 1.86 28.11
CA LEU A 37 18.21 0.52 28.59
C LEU A 37 18.60 -0.40 27.42
N LEU A 38 17.85 -0.34 26.30
CA LEU A 38 18.16 -1.07 25.07
C LEU A 38 19.52 -0.66 24.49
N LEU A 39 19.75 0.64 24.33
CA LEU A 39 21.00 1.16 23.80
C LEU A 39 22.17 0.82 24.73
N SER A 40 22.01 0.99 26.05
CA SER A 40 23.01 0.61 27.05
C SER A 40 23.36 -0.88 27.01
N PHE A 41 22.38 -1.73 26.67
CA PHE A 41 22.62 -3.15 26.49
C PHE A 41 23.42 -3.43 25.22
N ILE A 42 23.16 -2.74 24.10
CA ILE A 42 23.74 -3.03 22.79
C ILE A 42 25.10 -2.36 22.57
N THR A 43 25.27 -1.11 22.99
CA THR A 43 26.46 -0.30 22.67
C THR A 43 27.57 -0.46 23.71
N LYS A 44 28.82 -0.35 23.25
CA LYS A 44 30.00 -0.27 24.13
C LYS A 44 30.42 1.17 24.45
N ASP A 45 30.03 2.15 23.64
CA ASP A 45 30.46 3.56 23.79
C ASP A 45 29.54 4.39 24.68
N HIS A 46 30.11 5.42 25.32
CA HIS A 46 29.54 6.22 26.41
C HIS A 46 28.72 7.45 25.98
N SER A 47 28.40 7.62 24.70
CA SER A 47 27.72 8.84 24.22
C SER A 47 26.21 8.82 24.49
N PHE A 48 25.81 9.07 25.73
CA PHE A 48 24.44 9.44 26.08
C PHE A 48 24.29 10.97 25.98
N GLN A 49 23.91 11.47 24.82
CA GLN A 49 23.37 12.83 24.68
C GLN A 49 22.08 12.80 23.85
N ASP A 50 21.04 13.37 24.45
CA ASP A 50 19.72 13.70 23.91
C ASP A 50 19.07 12.67 22.98
N LEU A 51 18.61 11.57 23.58
CA LEU A 51 17.62 10.71 22.95
C LEU A 51 16.28 11.45 22.92
N SER A 52 15.81 11.78 21.72
CA SER A 52 14.43 12.24 21.50
C SER A 52 13.45 11.14 21.96
N PRO A 53 12.25 11.49 22.46
CA PRO A 53 11.22 10.51 22.79
C PRO A 53 10.96 9.54 21.63
N THR A 54 10.91 8.25 21.91
CA THR A 54 10.60 7.22 20.90
C THR A 54 9.18 7.42 20.39
N ILE A 55 9.05 7.60 19.08
CA ILE A 55 7.75 7.73 18.40
C ILE A 55 7.42 6.36 17.81
N GLY A 56 6.38 5.70 18.33
CA GLY A 56 6.01 4.34 17.92
C GLY A 56 6.83 3.25 18.61
N VAL A 57 7.46 2.37 17.84
CA VAL A 57 8.27 1.23 18.34
C VAL A 57 9.58 1.16 17.55
N ASP A 58 10.73 1.06 18.23
CA ASP A 58 12.03 0.77 17.62
C ASP A 58 12.38 -0.71 17.79
N PHE A 59 13.21 -1.24 16.89
CA PHE A 59 13.62 -2.64 16.89
C PHE A 59 15.14 -2.76 16.71
N LYS A 60 15.76 -3.67 17.47
CA LYS A 60 17.19 -3.97 17.38
C LYS A 60 17.46 -5.48 17.46
N ILE A 61 18.48 -5.93 16.74
CA ILE A 61 18.99 -7.31 16.80
C ILE A 61 20.31 -7.33 17.57
N LYS A 62 20.46 -8.25 18.53
CA LYS A 62 21.73 -8.53 19.20
C LYS A 62 22.06 -10.02 19.16
N LEU A 63 23.26 -10.35 18.71
CA LEU A 63 23.83 -11.70 18.82
C LEU A 63 24.68 -11.77 20.09
N LEU A 64 24.45 -12.78 20.92
CA LEU A 64 25.27 -13.01 22.12
C LEU A 64 25.31 -14.49 22.49
N THR A 65 26.19 -14.85 23.42
CA THR A 65 26.28 -16.22 23.94
C THR A 65 25.89 -16.23 25.42
N VAL A 66 24.88 -17.04 25.78
CA VAL A 66 24.39 -17.21 27.16
C VAL A 66 24.17 -18.70 27.41
N GLY A 67 24.60 -19.22 28.56
CA GLY A 67 24.45 -20.66 28.87
C GLY A 67 25.17 -21.60 27.89
N GLY A 68 26.25 -21.13 27.24
CA GLY A 68 26.95 -21.89 26.20
C GLY A 68 26.21 -21.98 24.85
N LYS A 69 25.06 -21.31 24.71
CA LYS A 69 24.27 -21.23 23.47
C LYS A 69 24.45 -19.87 22.81
N ARG A 70 24.62 -19.84 21.49
CA ARG A 70 24.64 -18.63 20.66
C ARG A 70 23.20 -18.24 20.35
N LEU A 71 22.81 -17.02 20.68
CA LEU A 71 21.43 -16.57 20.62
C LEU A 71 21.31 -15.34 19.73
N LYS A 72 20.23 -15.27 18.96
CA LYS A 72 19.76 -14.07 18.26
C LYS A 72 18.59 -13.46 19.03
N LEU A 73 18.79 -12.27 19.60
CA LEU A 73 17.71 -11.53 20.24
C LEU A 73 17.15 -10.48 19.30
N THR A 74 15.83 -10.45 19.19
CA THR A 74 15.03 -9.44 18.51
C THR A 74 14.32 -8.63 19.59
N ILE A 75 14.80 -7.43 19.89
CA ILE A 75 14.32 -6.60 21.01
C ILE A 75 13.49 -5.44 20.46
N TRP A 76 12.26 -5.30 20.95
CA TRP A 76 11.29 -4.28 20.56
C TRP A 76 11.16 -3.26 21.69
N ASP A 77 11.37 -1.98 21.39
CA ASP A 77 11.31 -0.86 22.33
C ASP A 77 10.12 0.05 22.05
N THR A 78 9.18 0.21 22.99
CA THR A 78 7.96 1.01 22.79
C THR A 78 8.09 2.46 23.26
N ALA A 79 7.25 3.35 22.71
CA ALA A 79 7.19 4.77 23.10
C ALA A 79 6.83 5.01 24.58
N GLY A 80 5.96 4.17 25.16
CA GLY A 80 5.38 4.37 26.49
C GLY A 80 4.28 5.44 26.57
N GLN A 81 3.75 5.91 25.42
CA GLN A 81 2.61 6.85 25.32
C GLN A 81 1.35 6.18 24.75
N GLU A 82 1.38 4.88 24.52
CA GLU A 82 0.34 4.06 23.90
C GLU A 82 -0.94 3.87 24.74
N ARG A 83 -1.25 4.78 25.68
CA ARG A 83 -2.50 4.85 26.47
C ARG A 83 -3.79 4.99 25.60
N PHE A 84 -3.69 4.86 24.28
CA PHE A 84 -4.77 4.96 23.29
C PHE A 84 -4.83 3.74 22.35
N GLY A 85 -4.91 2.53 22.92
CA GLY A 85 -5.89 1.51 22.56
C GLY A 85 -5.91 0.80 21.19
N THR A 86 -5.18 1.22 20.15
CA THR A 86 -5.38 0.60 18.81
C THR A 86 -4.11 0.19 18.06
N LEU A 87 -2.90 0.46 18.60
CA LEU A 87 -1.64 0.17 17.91
C LEU A 87 -0.81 -1.00 18.50
N THR A 88 -1.22 -1.61 19.61
CA THR A 88 -0.27 -2.31 20.51
C THR A 88 -0.34 -3.86 20.51
N SER A 89 -1.46 -4.49 20.14
CA SER A 89 -1.66 -5.94 20.38
C SER A 89 -0.74 -6.87 19.57
N SER A 90 -0.27 -6.44 18.40
CA SER A 90 0.62 -7.25 17.54
C SER A 90 2.02 -7.45 18.11
N TYR A 91 2.52 -6.50 18.92
CA TYR A 91 3.87 -6.58 19.49
C TYR A 91 3.97 -7.65 20.58
N TYR A 92 2.92 -7.84 21.37
CA TYR A 92 2.82 -8.86 22.42
C TYR A 92 2.78 -10.29 21.87
N ARG A 93 2.34 -10.47 20.62
CA ARG A 93 2.23 -11.79 19.98
C ARG A 93 3.59 -12.47 19.87
N ASP A 94 3.67 -13.73 20.31
CA ASP A 94 4.88 -14.57 20.25
C ASP A 94 6.13 -13.98 20.92
N ALA A 95 5.95 -13.05 21.87
CA ALA A 95 7.03 -12.63 22.74
C ALA A 95 7.52 -13.84 23.57
N HIS A 96 8.84 -14.01 23.63
CA HIS A 96 9.47 -15.03 24.49
C HIS A 96 9.78 -14.44 25.85
N GLY A 97 10.09 -13.13 25.91
CA GLY A 97 10.25 -12.37 27.14
C GLY A 97 9.67 -10.97 27.04
N ILE A 98 9.14 -10.45 28.15
CA ILE A 98 8.64 -9.08 28.28
C ILE A 98 9.33 -8.41 29.47
N ILE A 99 9.87 -7.21 29.26
CA ILE A 99 10.49 -6.39 30.31
C ILE A 99 9.59 -5.19 30.59
N LEU A 100 9.07 -5.11 31.82
CA LEU A 100 8.28 -3.99 32.32
C LEU A 100 9.20 -3.01 33.04
N VAL A 101 9.30 -1.78 32.57
CA VAL A 101 10.26 -0.79 33.09
C VAL A 101 9.53 0.36 33.76
N TYR A 102 9.92 0.70 34.99
CA TYR A 102 9.53 1.93 35.67
C TYR A 102 10.74 2.76 36.09
N ASP A 103 10.49 4.01 36.45
CA ASP A 103 11.49 4.95 36.95
C ASP A 103 11.42 4.99 38.48
N VAL A 104 12.49 4.62 39.18
CA VAL A 104 12.51 4.55 40.65
C VAL A 104 12.27 5.90 41.32
N THR A 105 12.48 7.02 40.61
CA THR A 105 12.21 8.38 41.11
C THR A 105 10.79 8.86 40.80
N ARG A 106 9.98 8.09 40.05
CA ARG A 106 8.61 8.49 39.64
C ARG A 106 7.58 7.42 40.00
N ARG A 107 6.97 7.55 41.17
CA ARG A 107 5.95 6.61 41.69
C ARG A 107 4.77 6.36 40.74
N GLU A 108 4.31 7.37 40.00
CA GLU A 108 3.24 7.19 39.02
C GLU A 108 3.56 6.08 38.00
N THR A 109 4.82 6.04 37.52
CA THR A 109 5.24 5.03 36.53
C THR A 109 5.24 3.61 37.09
N PHE A 110 5.40 3.46 38.41
CA PHE A 110 5.30 2.20 39.11
C PHE A 110 3.84 1.77 39.32
N THR A 111 2.97 2.68 39.73
CA THR A 111 1.53 2.42 39.85
C THR A 111 0.92 1.98 38.52
N ASN A 112 1.29 2.67 37.43
CA ASN A 112 0.80 2.35 36.09
C ASN A 112 1.22 0.95 35.60
N LEU A 113 2.34 0.39 36.11
CA LEU A 113 2.72 -0.97 35.75
C LEU A 113 1.67 -1.99 36.20
N SER A 114 1.12 -1.85 37.40
CA SER A 114 0.07 -2.76 37.90
C SER A 114 -1.28 -2.47 37.24
N GLU A 115 -1.65 -1.19 37.15
CA GLU A 115 -3.00 -0.80 36.76
C GLU A 115 -3.27 -0.89 35.25
N ILE A 116 -2.22 -0.74 34.44
CA ILE A 116 -2.27 -0.63 32.97
C ILE A 116 -1.43 -1.72 32.31
N TRP A 117 -0.10 -1.67 32.46
CA TRP A 117 0.81 -2.47 31.64
C TRP A 117 0.71 -3.98 31.90
N ALA A 118 0.54 -4.38 33.15
CA ALA A 118 0.33 -5.79 33.51
C ALA A 118 -0.95 -6.35 32.87
N LYS A 119 -2.04 -5.58 32.90
CA LYS A 119 -3.32 -5.97 32.27
C LYS A 119 -3.21 -6.06 30.74
N GLU A 120 -2.44 -5.17 30.10
CA GLU A 120 -2.18 -5.28 28.66
C GLU A 120 -1.41 -6.56 28.29
N VAL A 121 -0.40 -6.92 29.09
CA VAL A 121 0.35 -8.16 28.89
C VAL A 121 -0.58 -9.37 29.00
N GLU A 122 -1.49 -9.37 29.98
CA GLU A 122 -2.49 -10.43 30.15
C GLU A 122 -3.49 -10.49 29.00
N LEU A 123 -3.91 -9.34 28.47
CA LEU A 123 -4.92 -9.26 27.41
C LEU A 123 -4.36 -9.64 26.03
N TYR A 124 -3.11 -9.27 25.72
CA TYR A 124 -2.56 -9.37 24.37
C TYR A 124 -1.47 -10.42 24.17
N SER A 125 -0.87 -10.96 25.25
CA SER A 125 0.14 -12.02 25.09
C SER A 125 -0.49 -13.33 24.65
N THR A 126 -0.15 -13.78 23.44
CA THR A 126 -0.58 -15.09 22.90
C THR A 126 0.30 -16.25 23.37
N ASN A 127 1.43 -15.96 24.00
CA ASN A 127 2.34 -16.96 24.55
C ASN A 127 2.22 -16.99 26.07
N HIS A 128 1.52 -18.01 26.60
CA HIS A 128 1.28 -18.15 28.04
C HIS A 128 2.55 -18.51 28.83
N ASP A 129 3.56 -19.05 28.17
CA ASP A 129 4.86 -19.38 28.78
C ASP A 129 5.86 -18.21 28.74
N CYS A 130 5.45 -17.03 28.25
CA CYS A 130 6.33 -15.87 28.13
C CYS A 130 6.90 -15.45 29.51
N ILE A 131 8.22 -15.31 29.60
CA ILE A 131 8.88 -14.85 30.83
C ILE A 131 8.71 -13.34 30.98
N LYS A 132 8.33 -12.89 32.18
CA LYS A 132 8.16 -11.47 32.51
C LYS A 132 9.28 -11.03 33.48
N LEU A 133 9.86 -9.87 33.25
CA LEU A 133 10.84 -9.23 34.13
C LEU A 133 10.42 -7.80 34.44
N LEU A 134 10.27 -7.47 35.72
CA LEU A 134 10.09 -6.13 36.23
C LEU A 134 11.45 -5.47 36.48
N VAL A 135 11.63 -4.25 35.97
CA VAL A 135 12.88 -3.48 36.06
C VAL A 135 12.63 -2.10 36.64
N GLY A 136 13.21 -1.84 37.82
CA GLY A 136 13.35 -0.50 38.38
C GLY A 136 14.57 0.22 37.79
N ASN A 137 14.36 1.20 36.92
CA ASN A 137 15.44 1.92 36.24
C ASN A 137 15.75 3.26 36.93
N LYS A 138 16.97 3.77 36.68
CA LYS A 138 17.53 5.04 37.21
C LYS A 138 17.96 5.01 38.68
N VAL A 139 18.46 3.87 39.16
CA VAL A 139 19.03 3.76 40.52
C VAL A 139 20.25 4.66 40.77
N ASP A 140 20.84 5.22 39.71
CA ASP A 140 21.86 6.28 39.84
C ASP A 140 21.33 7.56 40.51
N ARG A 141 20.01 7.68 40.69
CA ARG A 141 19.33 8.79 41.39
C ARG A 141 18.68 8.32 42.69
N ASP A 142 19.37 7.48 43.46
CA ASP A 142 18.85 6.90 44.72
C ASP A 142 18.38 7.95 45.75
N GLY A 143 19.02 9.14 45.77
CA GLY A 143 18.60 10.26 46.63
C GLY A 143 17.22 10.87 46.28
N GLU A 144 16.66 10.56 45.11
CA GLU A 144 15.32 10.97 44.66
C GLU A 144 14.35 9.79 44.59
N ARG A 145 14.69 8.65 45.20
CA ARG A 145 13.91 7.42 45.13
C ARG A 145 12.50 7.64 45.71
N ALA A 146 11.51 7.38 44.88
CA ALA A 146 10.10 7.43 45.24
C ALA A 146 9.49 6.04 45.45
N VAL A 147 10.15 4.97 44.98
CA VAL A 147 9.73 3.57 45.10
C VAL A 147 10.85 2.73 45.70
N THR A 148 10.57 2.07 46.83
CA THR A 148 11.53 1.23 47.54
C THR A 148 11.77 -0.10 46.83
N VAL A 149 12.90 -0.74 47.12
CA VAL A 149 13.24 -2.05 46.54
C VAL A 149 12.21 -3.09 46.99
N GLU A 150 11.76 -3.01 48.24
CA GLU A 150 10.75 -3.89 48.84
C GLU A 150 9.41 -3.79 48.11
N GLU A 151 8.99 -2.59 47.70
CA GLU A 151 7.78 -2.39 46.90
C GLU A 151 7.91 -3.00 45.50
N GLY A 152 9.07 -2.82 44.85
CA GLY A 152 9.38 -3.45 43.57
C GLY A 152 9.33 -4.98 43.65
N MET A 153 9.91 -5.55 44.71
CA MET A 153 9.85 -6.99 44.98
C MET A 153 8.43 -7.47 45.24
N ALA A 154 7.62 -6.73 46.00
CA ALA A 154 6.24 -7.07 46.28
C ALA A 154 5.38 -7.10 45.00
N LEU A 155 5.53 -6.09 44.13
CA LEU A 155 4.81 -6.04 42.85
C LEU A 155 5.22 -7.19 41.91
N ALA A 156 6.51 -7.55 41.91
CA ALA A 156 6.98 -8.67 41.10
C ALA A 156 6.42 -10.02 41.58
N GLN A 157 6.29 -10.20 42.89
CA GLN A 157 5.65 -11.38 43.47
C GLN A 157 4.16 -11.45 43.11
N GLU A 158 3.46 -10.32 43.17
CA GLU A 158 2.04 -10.21 42.79
C GLU A 158 1.81 -10.64 41.33
N HIS A 159 2.62 -10.13 40.40
CA HIS A 159 2.50 -10.39 38.96
C HIS A 159 3.29 -11.60 38.45
N LYS A 160 3.89 -12.39 39.36
CA LYS A 160 4.70 -13.58 39.07
C LYS A 160 5.80 -13.32 38.04
N CYS A 161 6.52 -12.21 38.18
CA CYS A 161 7.62 -11.85 37.30
C CYS A 161 8.96 -11.80 38.06
N LEU A 162 10.07 -11.85 37.32
CA LEU A 162 11.41 -11.63 37.87
C LEU A 162 11.55 -10.15 38.28
N PHE A 163 12.46 -9.83 39.20
CA PHE A 163 12.70 -8.44 39.62
C PHE A 163 14.20 -8.11 39.68
N LEU A 164 14.58 -6.99 39.05
CA LEU A 164 15.92 -6.41 39.13
C LEU A 164 15.83 -4.88 39.10
N GLU A 165 16.78 -4.21 39.74
CA GLU A 165 16.98 -2.77 39.54
C GLU A 165 18.25 -2.49 38.75
N CYS A 166 18.23 -1.46 37.90
CA CYS A 166 19.35 -1.09 37.05
C CYS A 166 19.46 0.42 36.83
N SER A 167 20.61 0.86 36.33
CA SER A 167 20.74 2.19 35.75
C SER A 167 21.22 2.08 34.30
N ALA A 168 20.35 2.44 33.37
CA ALA A 168 20.73 2.55 31.96
C ALA A 168 21.90 3.53 31.74
N LYS A 169 22.00 4.57 32.58
CA LYS A 169 23.02 5.63 32.50
C LYS A 169 24.39 5.16 32.96
N THR A 170 24.49 4.52 34.13
CA THR A 170 25.77 4.00 34.66
C THR A 170 26.09 2.60 34.14
N ARG A 171 25.14 1.96 33.45
CA ARG A 171 25.15 0.55 33.01
C ARG A 171 25.09 -0.47 34.15
N GLU A 172 24.83 -0.02 35.37
CA GLU A 172 24.66 -0.90 36.51
C GLU A 172 23.50 -1.88 36.27
N ASN A 173 23.76 -3.18 36.44
CA ASN A 173 22.83 -4.29 36.25
C ASN A 173 22.15 -4.43 34.87
N VAL A 174 22.44 -3.58 33.88
CA VAL A 174 21.81 -3.63 32.55
C VAL A 174 22.03 -4.97 31.86
N GLN A 175 23.28 -5.45 31.80
CA GLN A 175 23.57 -6.76 31.20
C GLN A 175 22.94 -7.91 31.99
N GLN A 176 22.85 -7.76 33.31
CA GLN A 176 22.27 -8.76 34.19
C GLN A 176 20.76 -8.90 33.95
N CYS A 177 20.02 -7.80 33.77
CA CYS A 177 18.59 -7.81 33.43
C CYS A 177 18.29 -8.68 32.21
N PHE A 178 18.98 -8.44 31.09
CA PHE A 178 18.76 -9.24 29.88
C PHE A 178 19.26 -10.68 30.05
N LYS A 179 20.39 -10.89 30.72
CA LYS A 179 20.97 -12.23 30.92
C LYS A 179 20.06 -13.13 31.76
N GLU A 180 19.51 -12.63 32.86
CA GLU A 180 18.59 -13.39 33.72
C GLU A 180 17.29 -13.75 32.99
N LEU A 181 16.71 -12.79 32.26
CA LEU A 181 15.55 -13.05 31.42
C LEU A 181 15.82 -14.20 30.41
N ILE A 182 16.96 -14.14 29.72
CA ILE A 182 17.34 -15.14 28.72
C ILE A 182 17.58 -16.51 29.35
N LEU A 183 18.25 -16.57 30.50
CA LEU A 183 18.48 -17.84 31.21
C LEU A 183 17.14 -18.49 31.58
N LYS A 184 16.16 -17.70 32.04
CA LYS A 184 14.81 -18.21 32.31
C LYS A 184 14.06 -18.66 31.06
N ILE A 185 14.20 -17.96 29.94
CA ILE A 185 13.65 -18.41 28.65
C ILE A 185 14.26 -19.77 28.26
N LEU A 186 15.57 -19.95 28.47
CA LEU A 186 16.28 -21.19 28.14
C LEU A 186 15.87 -22.39 29.02
N GLU A 187 15.30 -22.15 30.20
CA GLU A 187 14.80 -23.19 31.10
C GLU A 187 13.44 -23.76 30.64
N ILE A 188 12.71 -23.08 29.75
CA ILE A 188 11.37 -23.49 29.31
C ILE A 188 11.41 -24.17 27.93
N PRO A 189 11.17 -25.49 27.83
CA PRO A 189 11.26 -26.23 26.56
C PRO A 189 10.31 -25.73 25.46
N SER A 190 9.08 -25.32 25.81
CA SER A 190 8.09 -24.82 24.84
C SER A 190 8.52 -23.54 24.13
N LEU A 191 9.42 -22.75 24.76
CA LEU A 191 10.01 -21.56 24.16
C LEU A 191 11.21 -21.86 23.24
N LEU A 192 11.75 -23.09 23.29
CA LEU A 192 12.89 -23.53 22.48
C LEU A 192 12.46 -24.15 21.14
N ASP A 193 11.32 -24.87 21.12
CA ASP A 193 10.81 -25.56 19.93
C ASP A 193 10.35 -24.59 18.82
N LYS A 194 9.84 -23.40 19.19
CA LYS A 194 9.40 -22.36 18.24
C LYS A 194 10.57 -21.60 17.59
N GLY A 195 11.78 -21.66 18.16
CA GLY A 195 12.97 -20.93 17.68
C GLY A 195 13.74 -21.59 16.53
N SER A 196 13.43 -22.85 16.20
CA SER A 196 14.29 -23.71 15.35
C SER A 196 13.93 -23.73 13.85
N ILE A 197 12.80 -23.14 13.43
CA ILE A 197 12.29 -23.28 12.06
C ILE A 197 12.95 -22.28 11.07
N VAL A 198 13.57 -21.20 11.56
CA VAL A 198 14.06 -20.08 10.72
C VAL A 198 15.46 -20.33 10.11
N VAL A 199 16.23 -21.30 10.59
CA VAL A 199 17.68 -21.39 10.31
C VAL A 199 18.03 -22.00 8.93
N LYS A 200 17.09 -22.60 8.19
CA LYS A 200 17.44 -23.30 6.93
C LYS A 200 17.38 -22.48 5.63
N ARG A 201 16.94 -21.23 5.61
CA ARG A 201 16.67 -20.51 4.33
C ARG A 201 17.48 -19.25 4.02
N GLN A 202 18.38 -18.79 4.88
CA GLN A 202 19.11 -17.52 4.65
C GLN A 202 20.62 -17.69 4.70
N ILE A 203 21.21 -18.19 3.61
CA ILE A 203 22.61 -17.91 3.27
C ILE A 203 22.63 -17.50 1.80
N LEU A 204 22.52 -16.19 1.53
CA LEU A 204 23.19 -15.46 0.45
C LEU A 204 22.61 -14.04 0.37
N LYS A 205 23.36 -13.07 0.93
CA LYS A 205 23.72 -11.77 0.34
C LYS A 205 24.13 -10.80 1.45
N GLN A 206 25.40 -10.41 1.42
CA GLN A 206 25.87 -9.15 1.97
C GLN A 206 27.09 -8.71 1.15
N LYS A 207 27.01 -7.51 0.58
CA LYS A 207 28.16 -6.61 0.41
C LYS A 207 27.67 -5.16 0.50
N GLN A 208 28.57 -4.31 0.96
CA GLN A 208 28.36 -3.02 1.61
C GLN A 208 29.05 -1.93 0.76
N VAL A 209 28.47 -0.74 0.68
CA VAL A 209 29.10 0.45 0.07
C VAL A 209 29.29 1.52 1.15
N CYS A 210 30.52 2.02 1.28
CA CYS A 210 30.90 3.23 2.01
C CYS A 210 30.88 4.43 1.06
N GLN A 211 30.38 5.59 1.49
CA GLN A 211 30.78 6.89 0.92
C GLN A 211 30.91 7.99 1.98
N GLU A 212 31.88 8.87 1.70
CA GLU A 212 32.44 9.93 2.53
C GLU A 212 31.57 11.19 2.60
N GLN A 213 31.72 11.91 3.71
CA GLN A 213 31.03 13.16 4.02
C GLN A 213 31.74 14.38 3.42
N ARG A 214 30.95 15.33 2.89
CA ARG A 214 31.28 16.77 2.95
C ARG A 214 30.05 17.56 3.42
N SER A 215 30.28 18.40 4.42
CA SER A 215 29.31 19.16 5.20
C SER A 215 28.77 20.38 4.47
N VAL A 216 27.44 20.48 4.38
CA VAL A 216 26.70 21.76 4.26
C VAL A 216 25.50 21.66 5.20
N LEU A 217 25.35 22.65 6.08
CA LEU A 217 24.26 22.76 7.04
C LEU A 217 22.93 23.02 6.33
N VAL A 218 22.10 21.99 6.24
CA VAL A 218 20.66 22.08 5.95
C VAL A 218 19.97 21.21 6.99
N THR A 219 18.99 21.76 7.71
CA THR A 219 18.14 21.01 8.65
C THR A 219 17.38 19.91 7.88
N PRO A 220 17.67 18.61 8.09
CA PRO A 220 17.04 17.57 7.29
C PRO A 220 15.65 17.25 7.86
N ALA A 221 14.63 17.42 7.03
CA ALA A 221 13.34 16.77 7.24
C ALA A 221 13.47 15.31 6.79
N ASN A 222 13.85 14.41 7.69
CA ASN A 222 14.02 12.99 7.35
C ASN A 222 12.63 12.34 7.14
N GLY A 223 12.41 11.78 5.94
CA GLY A 223 11.39 10.74 5.76
C GLY A 223 11.84 9.46 6.47
N ILE A 224 10.90 8.64 6.93
CA ILE A 224 11.22 7.35 7.57
C ILE A 224 11.18 6.21 6.56
N ASP A 225 11.92 5.14 6.85
CA ASP A 225 11.82 3.88 6.11
C ASP A 225 10.79 2.96 6.77
N ILE A 226 9.77 2.58 6.01
CA ILE A 226 8.71 1.64 6.39
C ILE A 226 9.03 0.30 5.74
N TYR A 227 9.26 -0.74 6.54
CA TYR A 227 9.55 -2.09 6.05
C TYR A 227 8.34 -3.02 6.26
N LEU A 228 7.87 -3.62 5.18
CA LEU A 228 6.75 -4.54 5.15
C LEU A 228 7.19 -5.87 4.53
N GLU A 229 6.86 -6.97 5.21
CA GLU A 229 6.99 -8.32 4.67
C GLU A 229 5.60 -8.84 4.33
N TRP A 230 5.39 -9.18 3.05
CA TRP A 230 4.11 -9.62 2.52
C TRP A 230 4.21 -11.05 2.02
N ILE A 231 3.43 -11.94 2.61
CA ILE A 231 3.22 -13.30 2.14
C ILE A 231 1.93 -13.30 1.33
N VAL A 232 2.05 -13.47 0.01
CA VAL A 232 0.91 -13.50 -0.90
C VAL A 232 0.52 -14.94 -1.18
N SER A 233 -0.67 -15.35 -0.74
CA SER A 233 -1.10 -16.75 -0.78
C SER A 233 -2.58 -16.89 -1.12
N ILE A 234 -2.95 -18.04 -1.69
CA ILE A 234 -4.35 -18.43 -1.84
C ILE A 234 -4.88 -18.93 -0.49
N ASP A 235 -6.02 -18.41 -0.08
CA ASP A 235 -6.79 -18.87 1.08
C ASP A 235 -8.20 -19.29 0.62
N TYR A 236 -8.61 -20.51 0.98
CA TYR A 236 -9.94 -21.07 0.69
C TYR A 236 -10.89 -20.98 1.90
N THR A 237 -10.38 -20.59 3.06
CA THR A 237 -11.16 -20.43 4.29
C THR A 237 -11.87 -19.09 4.34
N ILE A 238 -11.27 -18.05 3.75
CA ILE A 238 -11.90 -16.74 3.55
C ILE A 238 -12.92 -16.84 2.42
N ASN A 239 -14.17 -16.56 2.75
CA ASN A 239 -15.28 -16.67 1.82
C ASN A 239 -16.22 -15.48 2.05
N PRO A 240 -16.10 -14.38 1.27
CA PRO A 240 -16.95 -13.19 1.38
C PRO A 240 -18.45 -13.51 1.27
N ILE A 241 -18.74 -14.57 0.52
CA ILE A 241 -20.06 -15.12 0.23
C ILE A 241 -20.05 -16.64 0.44
N SER A 242 -21.22 -17.27 0.47
CA SER A 242 -21.40 -18.72 0.70
C SER A 242 -20.86 -19.66 -0.40
N PHE A 243 -20.11 -19.14 -1.38
CA PHE A 243 -19.45 -19.95 -2.41
C PHE A 243 -17.96 -20.08 -2.10
N GLU A 244 -17.44 -21.30 -2.18
CA GLU A 244 -16.02 -21.58 -2.05
C GLU A 244 -15.27 -21.19 -3.34
N GLN A 245 -14.30 -20.30 -3.21
CA GLN A 245 -13.41 -19.91 -4.30
C GLN A 245 -12.09 -19.40 -3.73
N PRO A 246 -10.98 -19.47 -4.49
CA PRO A 246 -9.70 -18.99 -4.00
C PRO A 246 -9.71 -17.48 -3.78
N VAL A 247 -9.32 -17.03 -2.59
CA VAL A 247 -9.05 -15.63 -2.29
C VAL A 247 -7.54 -15.42 -2.18
N ILE A 248 -7.00 -14.49 -2.97
CA ILE A 248 -5.62 -14.05 -2.81
C ILE A 248 -5.57 -13.12 -1.59
N THR A 249 -4.79 -13.53 -0.61
CA THR A 249 -4.59 -12.82 0.65
C THR A 249 -3.16 -12.30 0.75
N ILE A 250 -2.98 -11.24 1.54
CA ILE A 250 -1.66 -10.76 1.93
C ILE A 250 -1.57 -10.91 3.44
N ASN A 251 -0.60 -11.70 3.92
CA ASN A 251 -0.46 -12.03 5.34
C ASN A 251 -1.75 -12.63 5.95
N GLY A 252 -2.51 -13.40 5.17
CA GLY A 252 -3.79 -13.98 5.58
C GLY A 252 -4.94 -12.97 5.70
N MET A 253 -4.77 -11.75 5.20
CA MET A 253 -5.80 -10.70 5.22
C MET A 253 -6.47 -10.53 3.86
N PHE A 254 -7.79 -10.35 3.88
CA PHE A 254 -8.59 -9.87 2.75
C PHE A 254 -9.66 -8.88 3.23
N PRO A 255 -9.68 -7.64 2.71
CA PRO A 255 -8.66 -7.02 1.86
C PRO A 255 -7.27 -6.98 2.53
N GLY A 256 -6.24 -6.71 1.73
CA GLY A 256 -4.85 -6.66 2.19
C GLY A 256 -4.58 -5.55 3.23
N PRO A 257 -3.42 -5.60 3.92
CA PRO A 257 -3.07 -4.67 4.98
C PRO A 257 -2.90 -3.22 4.49
N LEU A 258 -3.23 -2.25 5.34
CA LEU A 258 -3.00 -0.83 5.06
C LEU A 258 -1.51 -0.51 4.98
N ILE A 259 -1.09 0.16 3.90
CA ILE A 259 0.17 0.91 3.87
C ILE A 259 -0.11 2.32 4.39
N ASN A 260 0.36 2.63 5.59
CA ASN A 260 0.19 3.95 6.20
C ASN A 260 1.51 4.71 6.18
N ALA A 261 1.70 5.56 5.18
CA ALA A 261 2.89 6.38 5.00
C ALA A 261 2.58 7.86 5.24
N THR A 262 3.60 8.65 5.52
CA THR A 262 3.55 10.11 5.45
C THR A 262 4.25 10.56 4.16
N THR A 263 3.87 11.74 3.65
CA THR A 263 4.59 12.37 2.55
C THR A 263 6.11 12.39 2.82
N ASN A 264 6.88 11.96 1.80
CA ASN A 264 8.34 11.84 1.76
C ASN A 264 8.92 10.57 2.41
N ASP A 265 8.12 9.70 2.99
CA ASP A 265 8.57 8.41 3.51
C ASP A 265 8.99 7.45 2.39
N PHE A 266 9.88 6.52 2.74
CA PHE A 266 10.29 5.40 1.91
C PHE A 266 9.54 4.14 2.34
N VAL A 267 8.96 3.43 1.39
CA VAL A 267 8.23 2.19 1.63
C VAL A 267 8.99 1.06 0.95
N HIS A 268 9.35 0.05 1.75
CA HIS A 268 10.03 -1.17 1.34
C HIS A 268 9.05 -2.33 1.53
N VAL A 269 8.62 -2.96 0.45
CA VAL A 269 7.69 -4.10 0.49
C VAL A 269 8.36 -5.32 -0.09
N ASN A 270 8.75 -6.25 0.77
CA ASN A 270 9.27 -7.56 0.37
C ASN A 270 8.10 -8.53 0.15
N VAL A 271 7.81 -8.84 -1.11
CA VAL A 271 6.69 -9.66 -1.54
C VAL A 271 7.16 -11.09 -1.78
N PHE A 272 6.71 -12.03 -0.97
CA PHE A 272 6.88 -13.47 -1.17
C PHE A 272 5.69 -14.01 -1.96
N ASN A 273 5.96 -14.57 -3.15
CA ASN A 273 4.92 -15.19 -3.97
C ASN A 273 4.72 -16.65 -3.56
N ASN A 274 3.67 -16.95 -2.79
CA ASN A 274 3.23 -18.31 -2.47
C ASN A 274 2.03 -18.75 -3.34
N LEU A 275 1.74 -18.04 -4.42
CA LEU A 275 0.79 -18.49 -5.45
C LEU A 275 1.43 -19.56 -6.33
N ASP A 276 0.60 -20.25 -7.11
CA ASP A 276 1.01 -21.23 -8.12
C ASP A 276 1.23 -20.61 -9.51
N GLU A 277 1.21 -19.29 -9.62
CA GLU A 277 1.45 -18.53 -10.85
C GLU A 277 2.28 -17.26 -10.57
N PRO A 278 2.95 -16.69 -11.59
CA PRO A 278 3.75 -15.48 -11.42
C PRO A 278 2.93 -14.29 -10.89
N LEU A 279 3.58 -13.42 -10.12
CA LEU A 279 2.95 -12.30 -9.43
C LEU A 279 3.71 -10.98 -9.68
N LEU A 280 2.95 -9.90 -9.86
CA LEU A 280 3.43 -8.53 -9.75
C LEU A 280 2.40 -7.73 -8.94
N ILE A 281 2.87 -6.76 -8.15
CA ILE A 281 2.01 -5.81 -7.42
C ILE A 281 2.27 -4.41 -7.97
N THR A 282 1.20 -3.70 -8.33
CA THR A 282 1.26 -2.27 -8.71
C THR A 282 0.68 -1.38 -7.62
N TRP A 283 1.10 -0.11 -7.62
CA TRP A 283 0.84 0.89 -6.59
C TRP A 283 -0.03 2.01 -7.15
N ASN A 284 -1.29 1.69 -7.44
CA ASN A 284 -2.22 2.53 -8.20
C ASN A 284 -2.27 4.00 -7.69
N GLY A 285 -1.69 4.91 -8.48
CA GLY A 285 -1.62 6.35 -8.22
C GLY A 285 -0.37 6.83 -7.47
N ILE A 286 0.49 5.94 -6.99
CA ILE A 286 1.82 6.31 -6.49
C ILE A 286 2.71 6.62 -7.69
N GLN A 287 3.31 7.82 -7.72
CA GLN A 287 4.02 8.35 -8.87
C GLN A 287 5.41 7.76 -9.09
N GLN A 288 5.91 6.92 -8.17
CA GLN A 288 7.18 6.22 -8.34
C GLN A 288 8.32 7.14 -8.79
N ARG A 289 8.43 8.33 -8.19
CA ARG A 289 9.27 9.42 -8.69
C ARG A 289 10.71 8.95 -8.92
N LEU A 290 11.19 9.15 -10.17
CA LEU A 290 12.50 8.76 -10.67
C LEU A 290 12.73 7.25 -10.78
N ASN A 291 11.72 6.39 -10.61
CA ASN A 291 11.95 4.96 -10.41
C ASN A 291 10.85 4.07 -11.00
N SER A 292 10.73 4.06 -12.33
CA SER A 292 9.81 3.16 -13.05
C SER A 292 10.08 1.66 -12.81
N TRP A 293 11.24 1.28 -12.29
CA TRP A 293 11.56 -0.11 -11.88
C TRP A 293 10.71 -0.65 -10.72
N GLN A 294 9.94 0.20 -10.05
CA GLN A 294 9.16 -0.13 -8.85
C GLN A 294 7.65 -0.12 -9.14
N ASP A 295 7.28 0.09 -10.39
CA ASP A 295 5.90 0.28 -10.84
C ASP A 295 5.08 -1.01 -10.79
N GLY A 296 5.71 -2.15 -11.10
CA GLY A 296 5.14 -3.47 -10.87
C GLY A 296 4.07 -3.86 -11.88
N VAL A 297 4.30 -3.58 -13.16
CA VAL A 297 3.47 -4.01 -14.29
C VAL A 297 4.32 -4.77 -15.31
N SER A 298 3.69 -5.49 -16.25
CA SER A 298 4.38 -6.39 -17.18
C SER A 298 5.43 -5.70 -18.06
N GLY A 299 5.21 -4.43 -18.42
CA GLY A 299 6.17 -3.66 -19.21
C GLY A 299 7.35 -3.10 -18.41
N THR A 300 7.29 -3.06 -17.07
CA THR A 300 8.35 -2.50 -16.22
C THR A 300 9.14 -3.56 -15.45
N ASN A 301 8.51 -4.68 -15.09
CA ASN A 301 9.09 -5.68 -14.21
C ASN A 301 8.95 -7.11 -14.75
N CYS A 302 9.99 -7.91 -14.57
CA CYS A 302 9.87 -9.36 -14.66
C CYS A 302 9.04 -9.87 -13.47
N PRO A 303 8.09 -10.79 -13.69
CA PRO A 303 7.26 -11.33 -12.61
C PRO A 303 8.05 -12.02 -11.49
N ILE A 304 7.51 -11.96 -10.27
CA ILE A 304 7.98 -12.75 -9.14
C ILE A 304 7.46 -14.18 -9.32
N GLU A 305 8.36 -15.11 -9.64
CA GLU A 305 8.00 -16.52 -9.83
C GLU A 305 7.49 -17.19 -8.53
N PRO A 306 6.64 -18.23 -8.63
CA PRO A 306 6.22 -19.03 -7.48
C PRO A 306 7.37 -19.47 -6.58
N GLY A 307 7.21 -19.29 -5.28
CA GLY A 307 8.20 -19.61 -4.25
C GLY A 307 9.39 -18.65 -4.17
N LYS A 308 9.44 -17.59 -5.00
CA LYS A 308 10.45 -16.53 -4.93
C LYS A 308 9.89 -15.29 -4.23
N ASN A 309 10.76 -14.31 -4.04
CA ASN A 309 10.39 -13.01 -3.52
C ASN A 309 11.07 -11.87 -4.29
N TRP A 310 10.54 -10.66 -4.13
CA TRP A 310 11.17 -9.44 -4.60
C TRP A 310 10.77 -8.27 -3.72
N THR A 311 11.67 -7.30 -3.58
CA THR A 311 11.45 -6.10 -2.74
C THR A 311 11.21 -4.89 -3.62
N TYR A 312 10.01 -4.32 -3.51
CA TYR A 312 9.66 -2.99 -4.02
C TYR A 312 10.17 -1.93 -3.06
N VAL A 313 10.80 -0.86 -3.57
CA VAL A 313 11.30 0.27 -2.78
C VAL A 313 10.95 1.59 -3.45
N PHE A 314 10.00 2.31 -2.88
CA PHE A 314 9.52 3.57 -3.44
C PHE A 314 9.35 4.66 -2.40
N GLN A 315 9.41 5.91 -2.85
CA GLN A 315 9.22 7.09 -2.00
C GLN A 315 7.90 7.78 -2.36
N THR A 316 7.10 8.11 -1.34
CA THR A 316 5.84 8.85 -1.55
C THR A 316 6.08 10.33 -1.92
N LYS A 317 7.30 10.82 -1.68
CA LYS A 317 7.78 12.19 -2.01
C LYS A 317 6.74 13.25 -1.69
N ASP A 318 6.28 14.02 -2.66
CA ASP A 318 5.35 15.14 -2.47
C ASP A 318 3.87 14.74 -2.62
N GLN A 319 3.54 13.44 -2.53
CA GLN A 319 2.15 12.98 -2.55
C GLN A 319 1.53 12.99 -1.15
N ILE A 320 0.22 13.19 -1.12
CA ILE A 320 -0.69 12.92 0.00
C ILE A 320 -1.91 12.18 -0.55
N GLY A 321 -2.84 11.76 0.29
CA GLY A 321 -4.17 11.32 -0.14
C GLY A 321 -4.44 9.83 0.07
N THR A 322 -5.35 9.33 -0.77
CA THR A 322 -5.89 7.96 -0.72
C THR A 322 -5.58 7.23 -2.01
N PHE A 323 -4.91 6.09 -1.91
CA PHE A 323 -4.52 5.24 -3.03
C PHE A 323 -4.75 3.76 -2.71
N THR A 324 -4.46 2.87 -3.66
CA THR A 324 -4.59 1.43 -3.49
C THR A 324 -3.42 0.69 -4.11
N TYR A 325 -3.25 -0.58 -3.78
CA TYR A 325 -2.38 -1.51 -4.50
C TYR A 325 -3.16 -2.75 -4.88
N PHE A 326 -2.72 -3.49 -5.91
CA PHE A 326 -3.31 -4.76 -6.31
C PHE A 326 -2.38 -5.58 -7.23
N PRO A 327 -2.66 -6.87 -7.45
CA PRO A 327 -1.94 -7.69 -8.42
C PRO A 327 -2.21 -7.27 -9.87
N SER A 328 -1.17 -7.00 -10.64
CA SER A 328 -1.28 -6.38 -11.97
C SER A 328 -1.31 -7.35 -13.15
N ILE A 329 -1.09 -8.64 -12.92
CA ILE A 329 -1.01 -9.66 -13.98
C ILE A 329 -1.97 -10.81 -13.74
N ASN A 330 -2.12 -11.67 -14.75
CA ASN A 330 -2.80 -12.96 -14.64
C ASN A 330 -4.26 -12.88 -14.16
N PHE A 331 -4.90 -11.71 -14.29
CA PHE A 331 -6.28 -11.45 -13.82
C PHE A 331 -6.45 -11.63 -12.29
N GLN A 332 -5.34 -11.61 -11.54
CA GLN A 332 -5.31 -11.94 -10.11
C GLN A 332 -6.09 -10.94 -9.24
N LYS A 333 -6.18 -9.67 -9.63
CA LYS A 333 -6.99 -8.65 -8.94
C LYS A 333 -8.44 -9.11 -8.69
N ALA A 334 -9.01 -9.91 -9.59
CA ALA A 334 -10.37 -10.43 -9.45
C ALA A 334 -10.56 -11.42 -8.27
N ALA A 335 -9.46 -11.96 -7.74
CA ALA A 335 -9.46 -12.85 -6.57
C ALA A 335 -8.97 -12.16 -5.29
N GLY A 336 -8.75 -10.84 -5.30
CA GLY A 336 -8.24 -10.11 -4.14
C GLY A 336 -6.80 -9.65 -4.29
N GLY A 337 -6.01 -9.77 -3.22
CA GLY A 337 -4.65 -9.25 -3.15
C GLY A 337 -4.54 -7.72 -3.19
N PHE A 338 -5.67 -7.01 -3.14
CA PHE A 338 -5.73 -5.55 -3.13
C PHE A 338 -5.89 -4.99 -1.72
N GLY A 339 -5.45 -3.76 -1.50
CA GLY A 339 -5.59 -3.07 -0.23
C GLY A 339 -5.32 -1.57 -0.30
N PRO A 340 -5.51 -0.85 0.82
CA PRO A 340 -5.43 0.61 0.84
C PRO A 340 -3.99 1.11 1.06
N ILE A 341 -3.72 2.29 0.52
CA ILE A 341 -2.53 3.10 0.82
C ILE A 341 -3.01 4.47 1.29
N ARG A 342 -2.58 4.88 2.47
CA ARG A 342 -2.74 6.24 2.98
C ARG A 342 -1.40 6.96 2.91
N VAL A 343 -1.39 8.13 2.29
CA VAL A 343 -0.25 9.04 2.35
C VAL A 343 -0.68 10.30 3.11
N ASN A 344 -0.23 10.43 4.34
CA ASN A 344 -0.65 11.50 5.23
C ASN A 344 0.17 12.78 5.01
N ASN A 345 -0.44 13.91 5.34
CA ASN A 345 0.30 15.15 5.53
C ASN A 345 1.30 14.99 6.67
N ARG A 346 2.38 15.78 6.64
CA ARG A 346 3.22 15.95 7.84
C ARG A 346 2.41 16.64 8.92
N ASN A 347 2.65 16.29 10.19
CA ASN A 347 1.97 16.90 11.34
C ASN A 347 2.07 18.44 11.39
N VAL A 348 3.10 19.01 10.77
CA VAL A 348 3.30 20.48 10.68
C VAL A 348 2.45 21.15 9.60
N ILE A 349 1.78 20.38 8.74
CA ILE A 349 0.93 20.87 7.65
C ILE A 349 -0.51 20.45 7.94
N ASN A 350 -1.33 21.43 8.32
CA ASN A 350 -2.75 21.20 8.55
C ASN A 350 -3.46 20.76 7.26
N VAL A 351 -4.42 19.87 7.41
CA VAL A 351 -5.36 19.53 6.34
C VAL A 351 -6.37 20.67 6.15
N PRO A 352 -6.93 20.87 4.93
CA PRO A 352 -7.84 21.99 4.62
C PRO A 352 -9.26 21.84 5.18
N PHE A 353 -9.46 21.00 6.18
CA PHE A 353 -10.76 20.75 6.79
C PHE A 353 -10.59 20.43 8.27
N PRO A 354 -11.64 20.56 9.10
CA PRO A 354 -11.58 20.21 10.50
C PRO A 354 -11.10 18.77 10.70
N LYS A 355 -10.27 18.55 11.74
CA LYS A 355 -9.79 17.21 12.09
C LYS A 355 -10.99 16.28 12.36
N PRO A 356 -11.15 15.17 11.63
CA PRO A 356 -12.21 14.21 11.89
C PRO A 356 -11.95 13.45 13.21
N GLU A 357 -13.01 12.89 13.79
CA GLU A 357 -12.97 12.02 14.96
C GLU A 357 -12.20 10.72 14.65
N ALA A 358 -12.46 10.11 13.50
CA ALA A 358 -11.72 8.96 12.98
C ALA A 358 -11.73 8.92 11.44
N GLU A 359 -10.86 8.09 10.88
CA GLU A 359 -10.78 7.83 9.43
C GLU A 359 -10.99 6.34 9.12
N PHE A 360 -11.87 6.06 8.16
CA PHE A 360 -12.20 4.72 7.70
C PHE A 360 -11.76 4.51 6.25
N ASP A 361 -11.13 3.38 5.94
CA ASP A 361 -10.95 2.93 4.56
C ASP A 361 -12.19 2.12 4.15
N LEU A 362 -12.78 2.48 3.02
CA LEU A 362 -13.92 1.81 2.43
C LEU A 362 -13.55 1.37 1.01
N LEU A 363 -13.13 0.11 0.89
CA LEU A 363 -12.83 -0.52 -0.39
C LEU A 363 -14.10 -1.18 -0.92
N ILE A 364 -14.60 -0.69 -2.05
CA ILE A 364 -15.78 -1.24 -2.71
C ILE A 364 -15.31 -1.91 -3.99
N GLY A 365 -15.63 -3.19 -4.15
CA GLY A 365 -15.17 -3.97 -5.30
C GLY A 365 -16.19 -5.02 -5.70
N ASP A 366 -16.35 -5.19 -7.00
CA ASP A 366 -17.14 -6.27 -7.57
C ASP A 366 -16.40 -7.62 -7.46
N TRP A 367 -17.17 -8.72 -7.44
CA TRP A 367 -16.68 -10.04 -7.12
C TRP A 367 -17.44 -11.13 -7.89
N PHE A 368 -16.72 -12.17 -8.31
CA PHE A 368 -17.29 -13.29 -9.04
C PHE A 368 -17.64 -14.44 -8.09
N TYR A 369 -18.61 -15.26 -8.45
CA TYR A 369 -18.86 -16.56 -7.78
C TYR A 369 -17.95 -17.66 -8.31
N THR A 370 -17.29 -17.38 -9.43
CA THR A 370 -16.45 -18.32 -10.16
C THR A 370 -14.99 -17.96 -9.98
N ASP A 371 -14.14 -18.97 -9.80
CA ASP A 371 -12.68 -18.84 -9.74
C ASP A 371 -12.15 -17.94 -10.86
N TYR A 372 -11.30 -16.97 -10.48
CA TYR A 372 -10.70 -16.00 -11.38
C TYR A 372 -9.93 -16.64 -12.54
N LYS A 373 -9.33 -17.83 -12.37
CA LYS A 373 -8.65 -18.57 -13.43
C LYS A 373 -9.62 -19.06 -14.49
N VAL A 374 -10.82 -19.46 -14.08
CA VAL A 374 -11.91 -19.88 -14.98
C VAL A 374 -12.52 -18.67 -15.69
N VAL A 375 -12.72 -17.56 -14.97
CA VAL A 375 -13.17 -16.29 -15.59
C VAL A 375 -12.16 -15.83 -16.66
N ARG A 376 -10.87 -15.86 -16.32
CA ARG A 376 -9.75 -15.56 -17.21
C ARG A 376 -9.72 -16.44 -18.46
N SER A 377 -9.93 -17.76 -18.32
CA SER A 377 -9.93 -18.68 -19.47
C SER A 377 -11.18 -18.55 -20.33
N SER A 378 -12.34 -18.30 -19.71
CA SER A 378 -13.62 -18.16 -20.41
C SER A 378 -13.66 -16.91 -21.30
N GLY A 379 -12.99 -15.83 -20.89
CA GLY A 379 -12.82 -14.61 -21.70
C GLY A 379 -12.00 -14.79 -22.99
N LYS A 380 -11.41 -15.98 -23.23
CA LYS A 380 -10.68 -16.31 -24.46
C LYS A 380 -11.52 -17.08 -25.49
N ASN A 381 -12.72 -17.56 -25.14
CA ASN A 381 -13.56 -18.36 -26.03
C ASN A 381 -14.52 -17.49 -26.85
N THR A 382 -14.55 -17.76 -28.16
CA THR A 382 -15.30 -17.02 -29.19
C THR A 382 -16.82 -17.17 -29.13
N LEU A 383 -17.34 -18.16 -28.42
CA LEU A 383 -18.77 -18.50 -28.37
C LEU A 383 -19.57 -17.74 -27.31
N ASN A 384 -18.92 -16.95 -26.44
CA ASN A 384 -19.64 -16.12 -25.45
C ASN A 384 -18.92 -14.77 -25.24
N PRO A 385 -18.96 -13.85 -26.23
CA PRO A 385 -18.16 -12.61 -26.22
C PRO A 385 -18.63 -11.58 -25.18
N ILE A 386 -19.88 -11.69 -24.72
CA ILE A 386 -20.46 -10.82 -23.69
C ILE A 386 -20.00 -11.38 -22.34
N GLY A 387 -18.88 -10.82 -21.87
CA GLY A 387 -18.19 -11.25 -20.67
C GLY A 387 -19.14 -11.31 -19.48
N LYS A 388 -19.02 -12.38 -18.68
CA LYS A 388 -19.74 -12.51 -17.41
C LYS A 388 -19.53 -11.24 -16.60
N ILE A 389 -20.63 -10.52 -16.32
CA ILE A 389 -20.60 -9.41 -15.35
C ILE A 389 -20.27 -9.99 -13.97
N PRO A 390 -19.63 -9.23 -13.08
CA PRO A 390 -19.47 -9.66 -11.69
C PRO A 390 -20.80 -10.03 -11.05
N ASP A 391 -20.79 -10.93 -10.07
CA ASP A 391 -22.00 -11.52 -9.50
C ASP A 391 -22.50 -10.76 -8.26
N VAL A 392 -21.59 -10.12 -7.50
CA VAL A 392 -21.88 -9.40 -6.25
C VAL A 392 -20.92 -8.21 -6.09
N VAL A 393 -21.33 -7.18 -5.33
CA VAL A 393 -20.43 -6.10 -4.90
C VAL A 393 -20.17 -6.19 -3.40
N LEU A 394 -18.90 -6.10 -3.02
CA LEU A 394 -18.41 -6.20 -1.65
C LEU A 394 -18.03 -4.82 -1.09
N MET A 395 -18.21 -4.64 0.22
CA MET A 395 -17.62 -3.53 0.99
C MET A 395 -16.59 -4.11 1.96
N ASN A 396 -15.33 -3.66 1.89
CA ASN A 396 -14.22 -4.17 2.68
C ASN A 396 -14.13 -5.71 2.69
N GLY A 397 -14.34 -6.32 1.51
CA GLY A 397 -14.30 -7.78 1.34
C GLY A 397 -15.48 -8.54 1.95
N LYS A 398 -16.53 -7.85 2.40
CA LYS A 398 -17.74 -8.44 2.98
C LYS A 398 -18.94 -8.24 2.07
N GLY A 399 -19.85 -9.23 2.07
CA GLY A 399 -21.05 -9.20 1.26
C GLY A 399 -22.10 -8.17 1.74
N PRO A 400 -23.14 -7.90 0.93
CA PRO A 400 -24.18 -6.95 1.30
C PRO A 400 -24.96 -7.37 2.55
N TYR A 401 -25.31 -6.40 3.41
CA TYR A 401 -26.22 -6.57 4.54
C TYR A 401 -27.60 -7.09 4.09
N GLY A 402 -28.16 -8.00 4.89
CA GLY A 402 -29.48 -8.60 4.65
C GLY A 402 -29.52 -9.60 3.49
N ASN A 403 -28.36 -9.95 2.93
CA ASN A 403 -28.25 -10.94 1.87
C ASN A 403 -28.01 -12.34 2.44
N SER A 404 -28.75 -13.34 1.96
CA SER A 404 -28.67 -14.73 2.44
C SER A 404 -27.35 -15.45 2.10
N LEU A 405 -26.61 -14.95 1.11
CA LEU A 405 -25.32 -15.49 0.71
C LEU A 405 -24.14 -14.79 1.42
N SER A 406 -24.34 -13.66 2.07
CA SER A 406 -23.28 -12.95 2.78
C SER A 406 -22.94 -13.67 4.09
N LYS A 407 -21.66 -13.95 4.33
CA LYS A 407 -21.19 -14.47 5.63
C LYS A 407 -21.03 -13.38 6.69
N ALA A 408 -20.71 -12.17 6.24
CA ALA A 408 -20.57 -10.97 7.04
C ALA A 408 -20.93 -9.75 6.19
N PHE A 409 -21.14 -8.61 6.84
CA PHE A 409 -21.37 -7.32 6.20
C PHE A 409 -20.52 -6.23 6.87
N GLU A 410 -20.33 -5.12 6.17
CA GLU A 410 -19.54 -4.00 6.71
C GLU A 410 -20.40 -3.10 7.60
N SER A 411 -19.83 -2.73 8.75
CA SER A 411 -20.45 -1.82 9.71
C SER A 411 -19.41 -0.86 10.29
N PHE A 412 -19.70 0.45 10.26
CA PHE A 412 -18.85 1.49 10.83
C PHE A 412 -19.51 2.12 12.05
N ASN A 413 -18.79 2.17 13.17
CA ASN A 413 -19.29 2.73 14.41
C ASN A 413 -19.04 4.23 14.46
N VAL A 414 -20.09 5.00 14.74
CA VAL A 414 -20.04 6.47 14.83
C VAL A 414 -20.73 6.97 16.10
N ALA A 415 -20.24 8.08 16.65
CA ALA A 415 -20.85 8.78 17.77
C ALA A 415 -21.64 9.99 17.27
N GLN A 416 -22.83 10.20 17.83
CA GLN A 416 -23.69 11.30 17.43
C GLN A 416 -22.97 12.65 17.56
N GLY A 417 -23.18 13.53 16.57
CA GLY A 417 -22.58 14.86 16.49
C GLY A 417 -21.11 14.89 16.04
N LYS A 418 -20.46 13.74 15.84
CA LYS A 418 -19.06 13.67 15.39
C LYS A 418 -18.95 13.58 13.86
N THR A 419 -17.81 14.01 13.33
CA THR A 419 -17.50 13.97 11.89
C THR A 419 -16.39 12.96 11.62
N TYR A 420 -16.58 12.12 10.61
CA TYR A 420 -15.69 11.04 10.22
C TYR A 420 -15.22 11.23 8.78
N ARG A 421 -13.99 10.80 8.48
CA ARG A 421 -13.48 10.78 7.10
C ARG A 421 -13.59 9.37 6.54
N PHE A 422 -14.33 9.21 5.45
CA PHE A 422 -14.40 7.97 4.68
C PHE A 422 -13.51 8.08 3.45
N ARG A 423 -12.54 7.16 3.32
CA ARG A 423 -11.62 7.01 2.20
C ARG A 423 -12.14 5.90 1.29
N ILE A 424 -12.95 6.30 0.32
CA ILE A 424 -13.71 5.42 -0.56
C ILE A 424 -12.86 5.11 -1.79
N SER A 425 -12.56 3.84 -2.04
CA SER A 425 -11.79 3.42 -3.22
C SER A 425 -12.54 2.34 -3.99
N ASN A 426 -12.64 2.47 -5.31
CA ASN A 426 -13.17 1.43 -6.16
C ASN A 426 -12.04 0.47 -6.57
N VAL A 427 -12.00 -0.67 -5.89
CA VAL A 427 -11.01 -1.76 -6.13
C VAL A 427 -11.56 -2.86 -7.04
N GLY A 428 -12.75 -2.64 -7.63
CA GLY A 428 -13.42 -3.60 -8.50
C GLY A 428 -12.67 -3.88 -9.80
N THR A 429 -13.29 -4.75 -10.59
CA THR A 429 -12.76 -5.19 -11.89
C THR A 429 -13.49 -4.57 -13.07
N ALA A 430 -14.73 -4.10 -12.89
CA ALA A 430 -15.59 -3.64 -13.98
C ALA A 430 -16.58 -2.53 -13.59
N LEU A 431 -17.18 -2.59 -12.40
CA LEU A 431 -18.36 -1.79 -12.08
C LEU A 431 -17.97 -0.42 -11.51
N SER A 432 -18.42 0.65 -12.17
CA SER A 432 -18.56 1.97 -11.56
C SER A 432 -19.83 2.00 -10.69
N PHE A 433 -19.80 2.70 -9.56
CA PHE A 433 -20.95 2.76 -8.64
C PHE A 433 -21.28 4.18 -8.18
N ASN A 434 -22.53 4.39 -7.81
CA ASN A 434 -23.00 5.55 -7.06
C ASN A 434 -23.09 5.18 -5.57
N PHE A 435 -22.29 5.82 -4.72
CA PHE A 435 -22.26 5.65 -3.27
C PHE A 435 -23.07 6.73 -2.56
N ARG A 436 -23.76 6.35 -1.47
CA ARG A 436 -24.54 7.25 -0.62
C ARG A 436 -24.83 6.64 0.73
N ILE A 437 -25.20 7.49 1.69
CA ILE A 437 -25.53 7.10 3.05
C ILE A 437 -26.93 7.62 3.39
N GLN A 438 -27.78 6.75 3.91
CA GLN A 438 -29.17 7.08 4.25
C GLN A 438 -29.21 8.27 5.21
N ASN A 439 -29.90 9.34 4.81
CA ASN A 439 -30.08 10.58 5.58
C ASN A 439 -28.78 11.34 5.93
N HIS A 440 -27.66 11.06 5.26
CA HIS A 440 -26.40 11.76 5.49
C HIS A 440 -25.85 12.33 4.19
N GLN A 441 -25.46 13.59 4.23
CA GLN A 441 -24.71 14.22 3.15
C GLN A 441 -23.21 13.97 3.34
N MET A 442 -22.46 14.09 2.25
CA MET A 442 -21.03 13.85 2.18
C MET A 442 -20.33 15.11 1.67
N VAL A 443 -19.33 15.60 2.40
CA VAL A 443 -18.49 16.71 1.92
C VAL A 443 -17.25 16.14 1.25
N VAL A 444 -17.09 16.31 -0.06
CA VAL A 444 -15.91 15.83 -0.80
C VAL A 444 -14.73 16.73 -0.48
N VAL A 445 -13.64 16.15 0.05
CA VAL A 445 -12.46 16.89 0.50
C VAL A 445 -11.17 16.51 -0.22
N GLU A 446 -11.06 15.29 -0.76
CA GLU A 446 -9.86 14.85 -1.49
C GLU A 446 -10.21 13.80 -2.55
N THR A 447 -9.43 13.75 -3.63
CA THR A 447 -9.44 12.65 -4.61
C THR A 447 -8.04 12.40 -5.14
N GLU A 448 -7.57 11.16 -5.07
CA GLU A 448 -6.27 10.68 -5.60
C GLU A 448 -5.08 11.62 -5.33
N GLY A 449 -5.02 12.19 -4.13
CA GLY A 449 -3.96 13.07 -3.67
C GLY A 449 -4.18 14.57 -3.89
N SER A 450 -5.36 14.95 -4.37
CA SER A 450 -5.74 16.35 -4.59
C SER A 450 -6.80 16.80 -3.60
N TYR A 451 -6.51 17.82 -2.80
CA TYR A 451 -7.57 18.48 -2.01
C TYR A 451 -8.52 19.24 -2.91
N THR A 452 -9.81 18.99 -2.77
CA THR A 452 -10.85 19.54 -3.63
C THR A 452 -11.45 20.82 -3.05
N SER A 453 -11.98 21.68 -3.90
CA SER A 453 -12.94 22.71 -3.48
C SER A 453 -14.14 21.97 -2.87
N GLN A 454 -14.39 22.21 -1.59
CA GLN A 454 -15.33 21.39 -0.83
C GLN A 454 -16.75 21.60 -1.35
N ILE A 455 -17.37 20.48 -1.74
CA ILE A 455 -18.76 20.43 -2.18
C ILE A 455 -19.50 19.39 -1.36
N THR A 456 -20.75 19.68 -1.01
CA THR A 456 -21.63 18.75 -0.31
C THR A 456 -22.47 18.01 -1.32
N LEU A 457 -22.48 16.67 -1.25
CA LEU A 457 -23.19 15.78 -2.15
C LEU A 457 -24.07 14.81 -1.36
N ASP A 458 -25.24 14.49 -1.91
CA ASP A 458 -26.11 13.42 -1.39
C ASP A 458 -25.64 12.03 -1.88
N SER A 459 -24.97 11.97 -3.03
CA SER A 459 -24.39 10.75 -3.60
C SER A 459 -23.16 11.05 -4.43
N LEU A 460 -22.29 10.05 -4.61
CA LEU A 460 -21.00 10.18 -5.30
C LEU A 460 -20.77 9.00 -6.24
N ASP A 461 -20.56 9.28 -7.53
CA ASP A 461 -20.10 8.30 -8.51
C ASP A 461 -18.59 8.05 -8.33
N VAL A 462 -18.19 6.78 -8.25
CA VAL A 462 -16.80 6.34 -8.12
C VAL A 462 -16.49 5.27 -9.15
N HIS A 463 -15.56 5.56 -10.03
CA HIS A 463 -15.18 4.68 -11.15
C HIS A 463 -14.02 3.77 -10.80
N VAL A 464 -13.85 2.67 -11.54
CA VAL A 464 -12.83 1.65 -11.25
C VAL A 464 -11.43 2.28 -11.17
N GLY A 465 -10.70 2.01 -10.08
CA GLY A 465 -9.38 2.56 -9.82
C GLY A 465 -9.35 3.93 -9.14
N GLN A 466 -10.50 4.63 -9.05
CA GLN A 466 -10.57 5.94 -8.39
C GLN A 466 -10.67 5.84 -6.87
N SER A 467 -10.21 6.90 -6.21
CA SER A 467 -10.29 7.07 -4.76
C SER A 467 -10.76 8.47 -4.39
N TYR A 468 -11.58 8.57 -3.35
CA TYR A 468 -12.11 9.81 -2.80
C TYR A 468 -12.04 9.80 -1.27
N SER A 469 -11.86 10.97 -0.66
CA SER A 469 -12.18 11.20 0.74
C SER A 469 -13.40 12.08 0.88
N VAL A 470 -14.33 11.67 1.73
CA VAL A 470 -15.50 12.45 2.12
C VAL A 470 -15.58 12.61 3.64
N LEU A 471 -16.08 13.76 4.10
CA LEU A 471 -16.47 13.96 5.49
C LEU A 471 -17.96 13.68 5.66
N VAL A 472 -18.30 12.90 6.69
CA VAL A 472 -19.66 12.54 7.06
C VAL A 472 -19.87 12.88 8.52
N THR A 473 -20.85 13.74 8.81
CA THR A 473 -21.22 14.09 10.18
C THR A 473 -22.38 13.23 10.63
N ALA A 474 -22.23 12.53 11.75
CA ALA A 474 -23.26 11.70 12.37
C ALA A 474 -24.32 12.57 13.08
N ASN A 475 -25.05 13.37 12.31
CA ASN A 475 -25.98 14.39 12.79
C ASN A 475 -27.44 13.93 12.88
N GLN A 476 -27.71 12.64 12.65
CA GLN A 476 -29.04 12.08 12.71
C GLN A 476 -29.39 11.58 14.13
N VAL A 477 -30.64 11.17 14.33
CA VAL A 477 -31.06 10.50 15.58
C VAL A 477 -30.25 9.21 15.78
N GLU A 478 -30.01 8.80 17.02
CA GLU A 478 -29.20 7.60 17.31
C GLU A 478 -29.92 6.33 16.84
N ALA A 479 -29.60 5.90 15.63
CA ALA A 479 -30.13 4.73 14.93
C ALA A 479 -29.10 4.22 13.91
N ASP A 480 -29.32 3.02 13.38
CA ASP A 480 -28.50 2.48 12.30
C ASP A 480 -29.00 2.95 10.93
N TYR A 481 -28.07 3.32 10.05
CA TYR A 481 -28.37 3.86 8.71
C TYR A 481 -27.72 3.01 7.62
N TYR A 482 -28.40 2.87 6.47
CA TYR A 482 -27.82 2.17 5.33
C TYR A 482 -26.68 2.97 4.69
N MET A 483 -25.58 2.29 4.38
CA MET A 483 -24.59 2.73 3.40
C MET A 483 -24.79 1.90 2.14
N VAL A 484 -24.92 2.54 0.97
CA VAL A 484 -25.30 1.86 -0.27
C VAL A 484 -24.37 2.26 -1.40
N ALA A 485 -23.93 1.26 -2.18
CA ALA A 485 -23.33 1.49 -3.49
C ALA A 485 -24.11 0.71 -4.56
N THR A 486 -24.62 1.41 -5.57
CA THR A 486 -25.36 0.82 -6.70
C THR A 486 -24.58 0.99 -8.00
N PRO A 487 -24.52 -0.03 -8.86
CA PRO A 487 -23.78 0.06 -10.12
C PRO A 487 -24.42 1.08 -11.08
N LYS A 488 -23.59 1.80 -11.83
CA LYS A 488 -23.99 2.71 -12.92
C LYS A 488 -24.13 1.92 -14.23
N LEU A 489 -25.07 2.31 -15.09
CA LEU A 489 -25.43 1.62 -16.33
C LEU A 489 -26.00 0.19 -16.14
N PHE A 490 -26.60 -0.08 -14.98
CA PHE A 490 -27.28 -1.35 -14.71
C PHE A 490 -28.65 -1.12 -14.08
N ASN A 491 -29.63 -1.89 -14.54
CA ASN A 491 -30.91 -2.01 -13.84
C ASN A 491 -30.73 -2.91 -12.63
N THR A 492 -30.98 -2.39 -11.44
CA THR A 492 -30.92 -3.16 -10.20
C THR A 492 -32.19 -2.95 -9.38
N THR A 493 -32.61 -4.01 -8.69
CA THR A 493 -33.61 -3.94 -7.62
C THR A 493 -32.88 -3.92 -6.28
N ASP A 494 -33.54 -3.48 -5.20
CA ASP A 494 -32.96 -3.45 -3.84
C ASP A 494 -32.50 -4.85 -3.34
N SER A 495 -33.06 -5.91 -3.92
CA SER A 495 -32.70 -7.30 -3.67
C SER A 495 -31.51 -7.82 -4.49
N SER A 496 -31.03 -7.05 -5.47
CA SER A 496 -29.91 -7.44 -6.33
C SER A 496 -28.62 -7.59 -5.53
N TYR A 497 -27.87 -8.64 -5.82
CA TYR A 497 -26.54 -8.90 -5.26
C TYR A 497 -25.51 -7.83 -5.68
N LEU A 498 -25.79 -7.09 -6.75
CA LEU A 498 -24.96 -5.99 -7.21
C LEU A 498 -25.13 -4.71 -6.38
N VAL A 499 -26.14 -4.63 -5.52
CA VAL A 499 -26.33 -3.51 -4.60
C VAL A 499 -25.57 -3.79 -3.31
N ALA A 500 -24.41 -3.16 -3.15
CA ALA A 500 -23.62 -3.26 -1.93
C ALA A 500 -24.33 -2.52 -0.79
N LYS A 501 -24.45 -3.17 0.36
CA LYS A 501 -25.14 -2.65 1.54
C LYS A 501 -24.25 -2.82 2.77
N GLY A 502 -23.91 -1.71 3.41
CA GLY A 502 -23.25 -1.66 4.71
C GLY A 502 -24.11 -0.91 5.73
N VAL A 503 -23.62 -0.82 6.96
CA VAL A 503 -24.31 -0.17 8.08
C VAL A 503 -23.45 0.94 8.67
N LEU A 504 -24.03 2.12 8.86
CA LEU A 504 -23.48 3.16 9.71
C LEU A 504 -24.16 3.04 11.08
N HIS A 505 -23.46 2.41 12.03
CA HIS A 505 -23.97 2.10 13.37
C HIS A 505 -23.67 3.25 14.34
N TYR A 506 -24.73 3.87 14.88
CA TYR A 506 -24.56 4.86 15.93
C TYR A 506 -24.30 4.16 17.27
N ALA A 507 -23.31 4.62 18.05
CA ALA A 507 -22.80 3.91 19.22
C ALA A 507 -23.85 3.55 20.29
N ASN A 508 -24.92 4.35 20.42
CA ASN A 508 -26.03 4.11 21.34
C ASN A 508 -27.29 3.56 20.65
N SER A 509 -27.19 3.17 19.38
CA SER A 509 -28.30 2.61 18.61
C SER A 509 -28.70 1.24 19.17
N VAL A 510 -29.99 1.09 19.46
CA VAL A 510 -30.61 -0.19 19.85
C VAL A 510 -31.49 -0.76 18.74
N LYS A 511 -31.58 -0.06 17.59
CA LYS A 511 -32.43 -0.44 16.47
C LYS A 511 -31.56 -0.82 15.29
N SER A 512 -31.79 -2.00 14.74
CA SER A 512 -31.25 -2.36 13.44
C SER A 512 -31.75 -1.40 12.36
N VAL A 513 -30.94 -1.28 11.30
CA VAL A 513 -31.27 -0.44 10.14
C VAL A 513 -32.65 -0.77 9.58
N SER A 514 -33.42 0.26 9.22
CA SER A 514 -34.82 0.13 8.78
C SER A 514 -35.19 1.17 7.72
N GLY A 515 -36.35 0.98 7.10
CA GLY A 515 -36.85 1.83 6.01
C GLY A 515 -36.28 1.48 4.63
N PRO A 516 -36.64 2.24 3.59
CA PRO A 516 -36.15 2.02 2.24
C PRO A 516 -34.67 2.39 2.11
N LEU A 517 -33.99 1.79 1.12
CA LEU A 517 -32.65 2.25 0.74
C LEU A 517 -32.73 3.71 0.27
N PRO A 518 -31.69 4.53 0.54
CA PRO A 518 -31.63 5.89 -0.04
C PRO A 518 -31.75 5.82 -1.56
N SER A 519 -32.60 6.67 -2.14
CA SER A 519 -32.71 6.81 -3.60
C SER A 519 -31.42 7.36 -4.19
N GLY A 520 -30.96 6.78 -5.29
CA GLY A 520 -29.84 7.29 -6.08
C GLY A 520 -30.32 8.05 -7.32
N PRO A 521 -29.40 8.69 -8.07
CA PRO A 521 -29.71 9.17 -9.42
C PRO A 521 -30.07 7.99 -10.33
N ASP A 522 -30.70 8.27 -11.47
CA ASP A 522 -30.90 7.27 -12.51
C ASP A 522 -29.54 6.65 -12.90
N PRO A 523 -29.38 5.31 -12.84
CA PRO A 523 -28.12 4.65 -13.19
C PRO A 523 -27.69 4.91 -14.65
N PHE A 524 -28.61 5.28 -15.54
CA PHE A 524 -28.36 5.59 -16.95
C PHE A 524 -28.26 7.08 -17.25
N ASP A 525 -28.46 7.96 -16.26
CA ASP A 525 -28.21 9.39 -16.42
C ASP A 525 -26.71 9.69 -16.43
N VAL A 526 -26.14 9.62 -17.63
CA VAL A 526 -24.74 9.96 -17.90
C VAL A 526 -24.52 11.46 -17.75
N ASP A 527 -25.51 12.32 -18.02
CA ASP A 527 -25.36 13.77 -17.89
C ASP A 527 -25.19 14.17 -16.41
N PHE A 528 -25.94 13.56 -15.49
CA PHE A 528 -25.71 13.68 -14.06
C PHE A 528 -24.25 13.35 -13.69
N SER A 529 -23.76 12.21 -14.19
CA SER A 529 -22.42 11.68 -13.88
C SER A 529 -21.32 12.62 -14.40
N VAL A 530 -21.46 13.11 -15.64
CA VAL A 530 -20.55 14.10 -16.25
C VAL A 530 -20.57 15.42 -15.47
N ASN A 531 -21.75 15.91 -15.10
CA ASN A 531 -21.89 17.17 -14.36
C ASN A 531 -21.30 17.07 -12.95
N GLN A 532 -21.44 15.93 -12.27
CA GLN A 532 -20.78 15.68 -10.99
C GLN A 532 -19.25 15.62 -11.16
N ALA A 533 -18.75 14.93 -12.17
CA ALA A 533 -17.31 14.90 -12.45
C ALA A 533 -16.75 16.31 -12.71
N LYS A 534 -17.51 17.15 -13.43
CA LYS A 534 -17.15 18.56 -13.68
C LYS A 534 -17.24 19.43 -12.42
N SER A 535 -18.10 19.13 -11.45
CA SER A 535 -18.24 19.95 -10.24
C SER A 535 -17.09 19.76 -9.24
N ILE A 536 -16.36 18.64 -9.32
CA ILE A 536 -15.20 18.36 -8.50
C ILE A 536 -14.00 19.16 -9.05
N ARG A 537 -13.66 20.24 -8.35
CA ARG A 537 -12.57 21.17 -8.71
C ARG A 537 -11.42 21.11 -7.73
N TRP A 538 -10.23 21.48 -8.19
CA TRP A 538 -9.06 21.52 -7.33
C TRP A 538 -9.10 22.72 -6.39
N ASN A 539 -8.72 22.54 -5.13
CA ASN A 539 -8.56 23.68 -4.22
C ASN A 539 -7.19 24.32 -4.46
N MET A 540 -7.16 25.38 -5.26
CA MET A 540 -5.94 26.06 -5.68
C MET A 540 -5.21 26.79 -4.55
N THR A 541 -5.85 27.03 -3.41
CA THR A 541 -5.32 27.91 -2.34
C THR A 541 -4.68 27.15 -1.19
N THR A 542 -4.98 25.86 -1.03
CA THR A 542 -4.49 25.07 0.11
C THR A 542 -3.15 24.41 -0.17
N GLY A 543 -2.35 24.21 0.88
CA GLY A 543 -1.16 23.37 0.84
C GLY A 543 -1.50 21.88 0.89
N ALA A 544 -0.59 21.05 0.38
CA ALA A 544 -0.71 19.59 0.37
C ALA A 544 0.47 18.95 1.12
N ALA A 545 1.40 18.30 0.41
CA ALA A 545 2.65 17.80 0.98
C ALA A 545 3.58 18.92 1.49
N ARG A 546 3.38 20.15 1.02
CA ARG A 546 4.13 21.35 1.40
C ARG A 546 3.17 22.50 1.71
N PRO A 547 3.60 23.53 2.48
CA PRO A 547 2.76 24.70 2.77
C PRO A 547 2.37 25.52 1.54
N ASN A 548 3.09 25.36 0.42
CA ASN A 548 2.80 26.10 -0.81
C ASN A 548 1.42 25.68 -1.38
N PRO A 549 0.63 26.65 -1.88
CA PRO A 549 -0.65 26.35 -2.50
C PRO A 549 -0.51 25.35 -3.65
N GLN A 550 -1.42 24.39 -3.72
CA GLN A 550 -1.56 23.42 -4.81
C GLN A 550 -1.59 24.11 -6.19
N GLY A 551 -2.27 25.25 -6.29
CA GLY A 551 -2.40 26.01 -7.54
C GLY A 551 -1.13 26.69 -8.07
N THR A 552 0.01 26.53 -7.38
CA THR A 552 1.33 26.99 -7.88
C THR A 552 1.70 26.30 -9.20
N PHE A 553 1.28 25.05 -9.38
CA PHE A 553 1.32 24.37 -10.67
C PHE A 553 -0.08 24.42 -11.27
N ASN A 554 -0.24 25.12 -12.40
CA ASN A 554 -1.53 25.23 -13.08
C ASN A 554 -1.37 25.02 -14.59
N VAL A 555 -2.50 24.94 -15.28
CA VAL A 555 -2.57 24.63 -16.71
C VAL A 555 -3.13 25.77 -17.56
N THR A 556 -3.21 26.99 -17.02
CA THR A 556 -3.87 28.11 -17.72
C THR A 556 -3.08 28.56 -18.96
N ASN A 557 -1.74 28.59 -18.88
CA ASN A 557 -0.86 29.08 -19.95
C ASN A 557 0.21 28.04 -20.31
N VAL A 558 -0.20 26.80 -20.56
CA VAL A 558 0.72 25.71 -20.93
C VAL A 558 0.78 25.54 -22.45
N THR A 559 1.98 25.33 -22.98
CA THR A 559 2.19 24.97 -24.38
C THR A 559 2.24 23.45 -24.50
N LEU A 560 1.26 22.88 -25.19
CA LEU A 560 1.23 21.44 -25.47
C LEU A 560 2.34 21.08 -26.46
N THR A 561 3.17 20.12 -26.08
CA THR A 561 4.23 19.55 -26.92
C THR A 561 3.74 18.38 -27.75
N GLN A 562 2.75 17.64 -27.24
CA GLN A 562 2.16 16.47 -27.87
C GLN A 562 0.67 16.38 -27.54
N THR A 563 -0.11 15.78 -28.44
CA THR A 563 -1.53 15.44 -28.22
C THR A 563 -1.76 14.01 -28.65
N PHE A 564 -2.17 13.12 -27.75
CA PHE A 564 -2.59 11.76 -28.11
C PHE A 564 -4.10 11.70 -28.18
N ILE A 565 -4.64 11.03 -29.19
CA ILE A 565 -6.07 10.77 -29.36
C ILE A 565 -6.23 9.25 -29.36
N LEU A 566 -6.82 8.71 -28.31
CA LEU A 566 -6.86 7.28 -28.02
C LEU A 566 -8.31 6.78 -28.03
N HIS A 567 -8.65 6.00 -29.06
CA HIS A 567 -9.98 5.42 -29.25
C HIS A 567 -10.02 4.01 -28.68
N GLY A 568 -10.69 3.85 -27.54
CA GLY A 568 -11.00 2.55 -26.94
C GLY A 568 -12.21 1.91 -27.61
N SER A 569 -12.03 0.72 -28.18
CA SER A 569 -13.10 -0.02 -28.85
C SER A 569 -12.87 -1.55 -28.78
N VAL A 570 -13.76 -2.31 -29.42
CA VAL A 570 -13.63 -3.77 -29.59
C VAL A 570 -13.38 -4.08 -31.07
N ALA A 571 -12.48 -5.02 -31.34
CA ALA A 571 -12.24 -5.53 -32.68
C ALA A 571 -12.00 -7.04 -32.67
N GLU A 572 -12.13 -7.68 -33.83
CA GLU A 572 -11.76 -9.09 -34.02
C GLU A 572 -10.37 -9.18 -34.64
N ILE A 573 -9.48 -9.97 -34.03
CA ILE A 573 -8.13 -10.23 -34.54
C ILE A 573 -7.94 -11.75 -34.60
N ASN A 574 -7.80 -12.28 -35.83
CA ASN A 574 -7.68 -13.71 -36.10
C ASN A 574 -8.83 -14.56 -35.51
N GLY A 575 -10.07 -14.10 -35.63
CA GLY A 575 -11.25 -14.81 -35.11
C GLY A 575 -11.49 -14.63 -33.61
N VAL A 576 -10.66 -13.85 -32.90
CA VAL A 576 -10.76 -13.63 -31.45
C VAL A 576 -11.10 -12.17 -31.18
N THR A 577 -12.17 -11.94 -30.42
CA THR A 577 -12.55 -10.61 -29.94
C THR A 577 -11.49 -10.07 -28.97
N ARG A 578 -11.04 -8.83 -29.21
CA ARG A 578 -10.05 -8.10 -28.40
C ARG A 578 -10.52 -6.69 -28.12
N TYR A 579 -10.01 -6.13 -27.03
CA TYR A 579 -10.08 -4.69 -26.80
C TYR A 579 -8.87 -4.04 -27.46
N VAL A 580 -9.10 -2.91 -28.10
CA VAL A 580 -8.11 -2.20 -28.90
C VAL A 580 -8.09 -0.73 -28.55
N VAL A 581 -6.92 -0.11 -28.76
CA VAL A 581 -6.72 1.33 -28.75
C VAL A 581 -6.25 1.72 -30.14
N ASN A 582 -6.99 2.56 -30.86
CA ASN A 582 -6.66 2.94 -32.24
C ASN A 582 -6.42 1.73 -33.16
N ASN A 583 -7.22 0.67 -32.99
CA ASN A 583 -7.10 -0.61 -33.69
C ASN A 583 -5.80 -1.40 -33.41
N VAL A 584 -5.12 -1.14 -32.28
CA VAL A 584 -4.03 -1.99 -31.78
C VAL A 584 -4.46 -2.64 -30.46
N SER A 585 -4.42 -3.97 -30.40
CA SER A 585 -4.53 -4.73 -29.14
C SER A 585 -3.12 -4.96 -28.59
N TYR A 586 -2.85 -4.50 -27.38
CA TYR A 586 -1.54 -4.65 -26.77
C TYR A 586 -1.14 -6.12 -26.64
N LEU A 587 0.03 -6.46 -27.17
CA LEU A 587 0.67 -7.75 -27.01
C LEU A 587 1.71 -7.65 -25.91
N THR A 588 1.49 -8.32 -24.80
CA THR A 588 2.48 -8.38 -23.70
C THR A 588 3.69 -9.21 -24.15
N PRO A 589 4.90 -8.61 -24.24
CA PRO A 589 6.11 -9.37 -24.54
C PRO A 589 6.60 -10.15 -23.32
N ASP A 590 7.32 -11.25 -23.54
CA ASP A 590 7.96 -12.02 -22.46
C ASP A 590 9.10 -11.24 -21.77
N THR A 591 9.65 -10.24 -22.46
CA THR A 591 10.69 -9.35 -21.93
C THR A 591 10.08 -7.99 -21.60
N PRO A 592 10.16 -7.50 -20.34
CA PRO A 592 9.66 -6.19 -19.97
C PRO A 592 10.28 -5.08 -20.82
N LEU A 593 9.44 -4.15 -21.26
CA LEU A 593 9.82 -3.02 -22.10
C LEU A 593 10.92 -2.18 -21.46
N LYS A 594 10.85 -1.90 -20.15
CA LYS A 594 11.88 -1.13 -19.43
C LYS A 594 13.22 -1.85 -19.41
N LEU A 595 13.21 -3.18 -19.25
CA LEU A 595 14.42 -3.99 -19.26
C LEU A 595 15.05 -4.02 -20.67
N ALA A 596 14.22 -4.19 -21.70
CA ALA A 596 14.66 -4.15 -23.10
C ALA A 596 15.19 -2.77 -23.51
N ASP A 597 14.52 -1.69 -23.09
CA ASP A 597 14.95 -0.30 -23.30
C ASP A 597 16.32 -0.05 -22.67
N TYR A 598 16.50 -0.44 -21.40
CA TYR A 598 17.74 -0.22 -20.68
C TYR A 598 18.94 -0.99 -21.25
N LEU A 599 18.75 -2.26 -21.64
CA LEU A 599 19.86 -3.12 -22.08
C LEU A 599 20.18 -3.00 -23.58
N PHE A 600 19.16 -2.82 -24.43
CA PHE A 600 19.29 -2.88 -25.89
C PHE A 600 18.47 -1.80 -26.62
N ASN A 601 18.08 -0.72 -25.93
CA ASN A 601 17.28 0.37 -26.52
C ASN A 601 15.99 -0.14 -27.20
N GLY A 602 15.38 -1.17 -26.61
CA GLY A 602 14.14 -1.80 -27.09
C GLY A 602 14.31 -2.80 -28.25
N SER A 603 15.52 -2.94 -28.79
CA SER A 603 15.80 -3.80 -29.94
C SER A 603 15.36 -5.24 -29.71
N GLY A 604 14.63 -5.80 -30.69
CA GLY A 604 14.10 -7.16 -30.65
C GLY A 604 12.83 -7.34 -29.80
N VAL A 605 12.33 -6.30 -29.11
CA VAL A 605 11.14 -6.38 -28.25
C VAL A 605 10.03 -5.44 -28.70
N TYR A 606 10.34 -4.18 -29.00
CA TYR A 606 9.36 -3.22 -29.50
C TYR A 606 9.98 -2.24 -30.51
N GLN A 607 9.12 -1.62 -31.31
CA GLN A 607 9.49 -0.50 -32.16
C GLN A 607 8.89 0.78 -31.57
N LEU A 608 9.76 1.71 -31.16
CA LEU A 608 9.34 3.00 -30.60
C LEU A 608 8.53 3.79 -31.65
N ASP A 609 7.42 4.38 -31.23
CA ASP A 609 6.54 5.22 -32.04
C ASP A 609 5.87 4.52 -33.23
N ALA A 610 5.82 3.19 -33.24
CA ALA A 610 5.04 2.43 -34.23
C ALA A 610 3.52 2.50 -33.98
N PHE A 611 3.10 2.81 -32.74
CA PHE A 611 1.69 2.92 -32.38
C PHE A 611 1.08 4.25 -32.88
N PRO A 612 -0.10 4.24 -33.53
CA PRO A 612 -0.70 5.44 -34.10
C PRO A 612 -1.37 6.31 -33.02
N VAL A 613 -0.75 7.41 -32.59
CA VAL A 613 -1.32 8.29 -31.54
C VAL A 613 -2.27 9.39 -32.06
N HIS A 614 -2.37 9.57 -33.38
CA HIS A 614 -3.20 10.60 -34.03
C HIS A 614 -4.17 10.04 -35.08
N SER A 615 -4.22 8.73 -35.23
CA SER A 615 -5.03 8.04 -36.23
C SER A 615 -5.44 6.68 -35.71
N ILE A 616 -6.39 6.05 -36.39
CA ILE A 616 -6.81 4.67 -36.14
C ILE A 616 -6.28 3.84 -37.32
N ASN A 617 -5.69 2.68 -37.05
CA ASN A 617 -5.29 1.77 -38.12
C ASN A 617 -6.51 1.26 -38.90
N ASP A 618 -6.38 1.06 -40.21
CA ASP A 618 -7.48 0.55 -41.05
C ASP A 618 -7.96 -0.85 -40.61
N ALA A 619 -7.04 -1.69 -40.16
CA ALA A 619 -7.31 -3.04 -39.66
C ALA A 619 -6.77 -3.23 -38.25
N ALA A 620 -7.52 -3.98 -37.44
CA ALA A 620 -7.10 -4.31 -36.09
C ALA A 620 -5.97 -5.35 -36.07
N ALA A 621 -4.95 -5.11 -35.26
CA ALA A 621 -3.80 -6.00 -35.12
C ALA A 621 -3.25 -6.05 -33.70
N TYR A 622 -2.50 -7.11 -33.38
CA TYR A 622 -1.69 -7.14 -32.17
C TYR A 622 -0.46 -6.25 -32.35
N GLY A 623 -0.04 -5.55 -31.29
CA GLY A 623 1.16 -4.73 -31.32
C GLY A 623 1.74 -4.47 -29.94
N VAL A 624 3.05 -4.26 -29.87
CA VAL A 624 3.73 -3.83 -28.64
C VAL A 624 3.79 -2.30 -28.66
N SER A 625 2.82 -1.67 -27.98
CA SER A 625 2.58 -0.23 -28.07
C SER A 625 3.49 0.57 -27.13
N VAL A 626 4.57 1.15 -27.66
CA VAL A 626 5.45 2.09 -26.94
C VAL A 626 5.55 3.40 -27.69
N VAL A 627 5.25 4.50 -27.02
CA VAL A 627 5.24 5.85 -27.59
C VAL A 627 6.17 6.79 -26.83
N THR A 628 6.79 7.72 -27.53
CA THR A 628 7.69 8.72 -26.96
C THR A 628 6.89 9.81 -26.23
N GLY A 629 7.26 10.05 -24.99
CA GLY A 629 6.85 11.23 -24.22
C GLY A 629 8.00 12.23 -24.10
N VAL A 630 7.79 13.47 -24.53
CA VAL A 630 8.80 14.53 -24.44
C VAL A 630 9.04 14.89 -22.97
N HIS A 631 10.24 14.61 -22.45
CA HIS A 631 10.59 14.95 -21.07
C HIS A 631 10.50 16.46 -20.83
N LYS A 632 9.83 16.85 -19.73
CA LYS A 632 9.42 18.22 -19.39
C LYS A 632 8.52 18.88 -20.43
N GLY A 633 7.89 18.08 -21.29
CA GLY A 633 6.81 18.51 -22.17
C GLY A 633 5.46 18.39 -21.48
N TRP A 634 4.54 19.28 -21.84
CA TRP A 634 3.12 19.09 -21.56
C TRP A 634 2.51 18.23 -22.66
N ILE A 635 1.81 17.17 -22.27
CA ILE A 635 1.06 16.30 -23.17
C ILE A 635 -0.43 16.44 -22.90
N GLU A 636 -1.22 16.51 -23.96
CA GLU A 636 -2.65 16.29 -23.91
C GLU A 636 -2.96 14.84 -24.28
N ILE A 637 -3.83 14.18 -23.53
CA ILE A 637 -4.34 12.86 -23.88
C ILE A 637 -5.86 12.95 -23.92
N VAL A 638 -6.42 12.66 -25.08
CA VAL A 638 -7.86 12.61 -25.34
C VAL A 638 -8.24 11.14 -25.42
N PHE A 639 -8.95 10.66 -24.41
CA PHE A 639 -9.54 9.34 -24.42
C PHE A 639 -10.93 9.41 -25.03
N LYS A 640 -11.20 8.58 -26.03
CA LYS A 640 -12.53 8.39 -26.60
C LYS A 640 -12.99 6.95 -26.34
N ASN A 641 -14.24 6.81 -25.95
CA ASN A 641 -14.82 5.52 -25.60
C ASN A 641 -15.95 5.14 -26.56
N ASP A 642 -15.67 4.22 -27.47
CA ASP A 642 -16.64 3.66 -28.41
C ASP A 642 -17.35 2.41 -27.85
N LEU A 643 -17.10 2.07 -26.57
CA LEU A 643 -17.75 0.98 -25.85
C LEU A 643 -19.11 1.42 -25.30
N ASP A 644 -19.96 0.45 -24.94
CA ASP A 644 -21.26 0.63 -24.30
C ASP A 644 -21.19 0.73 -22.75
N VAL A 645 -19.99 0.60 -22.19
CA VAL A 645 -19.71 0.68 -20.75
C VAL A 645 -18.82 1.87 -20.40
N ILE A 646 -18.88 2.35 -19.16
CA ILE A 646 -17.93 3.37 -18.66
C ILE A 646 -16.55 2.72 -18.58
N ASP A 647 -15.59 3.32 -19.27
CA ASP A 647 -14.18 2.96 -19.16
C ASP A 647 -13.48 3.92 -18.18
N ALA A 648 -12.34 3.51 -17.64
CA ALA A 648 -11.54 4.34 -16.75
C ALA A 648 -10.06 4.19 -17.08
N TRP A 649 -9.38 5.29 -17.39
CA TRP A 649 -7.99 5.31 -17.83
C TRP A 649 -7.06 5.79 -16.72
N HIS A 650 -5.94 5.10 -16.58
CA HIS A 650 -4.93 5.35 -15.56
C HIS A 650 -3.55 5.50 -16.18
N LEU A 651 -2.78 6.48 -15.69
CA LEU A 651 -1.40 6.71 -16.09
C LEU A 651 -0.48 6.50 -14.88
N ASP A 652 0.32 5.44 -14.92
CA ASP A 652 1.34 5.21 -13.90
C ASP A 652 2.39 6.33 -13.90
N GLY A 653 3.00 6.60 -12.75
CA GLY A 653 4.10 7.57 -12.64
C GLY A 653 3.70 9.04 -12.62
N PHE A 654 2.44 9.37 -12.93
CA PHE A 654 1.97 10.76 -13.09
C PHE A 654 0.61 11.01 -12.43
N GLY A 655 0.41 12.25 -12.00
CA GLY A 655 -0.93 12.83 -11.91
C GLY A 655 -1.19 13.70 -13.14
N PHE A 656 -2.42 13.76 -13.60
CA PHE A 656 -2.84 14.59 -14.73
C PHE A 656 -4.04 15.48 -14.35
N TYR A 657 -4.15 16.62 -15.03
CA TYR A 657 -5.23 17.57 -14.87
C TYR A 657 -6.40 17.18 -15.77
N VAL A 658 -7.58 16.96 -15.19
CA VAL A 658 -8.78 16.63 -15.98
C VAL A 658 -9.40 17.92 -16.52
N VAL A 659 -9.14 18.22 -17.79
CA VAL A 659 -9.47 19.53 -18.39
C VAL A 659 -10.80 19.54 -19.13
N GLY A 660 -11.26 18.42 -19.69
CA GLY A 660 -12.46 18.45 -20.53
C GLY A 660 -13.21 17.13 -20.59
N PHE A 661 -14.52 17.23 -20.81
CA PHE A 661 -15.42 16.12 -21.10
C PHE A 661 -16.39 16.54 -22.21
N GLY A 662 -16.68 15.63 -23.14
CA GLY A 662 -17.69 15.86 -24.17
C GLY A 662 -18.34 14.57 -24.68
N ARG A 663 -19.36 14.76 -25.52
CA ARG A 663 -20.09 13.69 -26.21
C ARG A 663 -19.69 13.66 -27.68
N GLY A 664 -19.78 12.48 -28.31
CA GLY A 664 -19.48 12.29 -29.72
C GLY A 664 -17.98 12.42 -30.02
N GLU A 665 -17.66 13.02 -31.16
CA GLU A 665 -16.27 13.20 -31.57
C GLU A 665 -15.61 14.38 -30.84
N TRP A 666 -14.33 14.19 -30.49
CA TRP A 666 -13.48 15.29 -30.07
C TRP A 666 -12.92 16.00 -31.32
N ALA A 667 -12.84 17.33 -31.25
CA ALA A 667 -12.19 18.16 -32.26
C ALA A 667 -11.30 19.21 -31.59
N PRO A 668 -10.28 19.77 -32.26
CA PRO A 668 -9.40 20.78 -31.66
C PRO A 668 -10.12 21.96 -31.00
N GLU A 669 -11.28 22.36 -31.51
CA GLU A 669 -12.13 23.44 -30.99
C GLU A 669 -12.77 23.10 -29.63
N SER A 670 -12.83 21.82 -29.27
CA SER A 670 -13.33 21.34 -27.98
C SER A 670 -12.53 21.90 -26.80
N ARG A 671 -11.28 22.32 -27.04
CA ARG A 671 -10.45 23.01 -26.04
C ARG A 671 -11.07 24.30 -25.51
N ASN A 672 -11.98 24.92 -26.27
CA ASN A 672 -12.73 26.10 -25.81
C ASN A 672 -13.67 25.79 -24.63
N THR A 673 -13.98 24.51 -24.40
CA THR A 673 -14.83 24.06 -23.28
C THR A 673 -14.03 23.57 -22.07
N TYR A 674 -12.70 23.58 -22.17
CA TYR A 674 -11.85 23.04 -21.12
C TYR A 674 -11.88 23.92 -19.87
N ASN A 675 -11.88 23.28 -18.71
CA ASN A 675 -11.49 23.92 -17.48
C ASN A 675 -9.97 23.94 -17.36
N ILE A 676 -9.37 25.11 -17.56
CA ILE A 676 -7.93 25.36 -17.39
C ILE A 676 -7.61 26.24 -16.18
N LEU A 677 -8.61 26.53 -15.33
CA LEU A 677 -8.47 27.40 -14.17
C LEU A 677 -8.22 26.58 -12.90
N ASP A 678 -9.09 25.61 -12.63
CA ASP A 678 -9.02 24.74 -11.45
C ASP A 678 -9.33 23.25 -11.73
N PRO A 679 -8.80 22.66 -12.83
CA PRO A 679 -9.00 21.24 -13.10
C PRO A 679 -8.38 20.38 -12.00
N VAL A 680 -9.14 19.40 -11.53
CA VAL A 680 -8.67 18.46 -10.50
C VAL A 680 -7.55 17.58 -11.05
N VAL A 681 -6.50 17.41 -10.25
CA VAL A 681 -5.39 16.48 -10.57
C VAL A 681 -5.75 15.08 -10.06
N ARG A 682 -5.60 14.07 -10.91
CA ARG A 682 -5.93 12.67 -10.60
C ARG A 682 -4.93 11.72 -11.25
N SER A 683 -4.96 10.45 -10.86
CA SER A 683 -4.25 9.38 -11.59
C SER A 683 -5.17 8.55 -12.49
N THR A 684 -6.48 8.61 -12.24
CA THR A 684 -7.49 7.83 -12.97
C THR A 684 -8.66 8.71 -13.41
N VAL A 685 -9.07 8.61 -14.67
CA VAL A 685 -10.21 9.36 -15.22
C VAL A 685 -11.18 8.44 -15.96
N GLN A 686 -12.46 8.64 -15.75
CA GLN A 686 -13.52 7.95 -16.46
C GLN A 686 -13.75 8.52 -17.85
N VAL A 687 -14.22 7.68 -18.77
CA VAL A 687 -14.67 8.05 -20.11
C VAL A 687 -16.02 7.40 -20.34
N TYR A 688 -17.06 8.21 -20.49
CA TYR A 688 -18.43 7.73 -20.63
C TYR A 688 -18.70 7.15 -22.03
N PRO A 689 -19.63 6.19 -22.18
CA PRO A 689 -20.01 5.62 -23.46
C PRO A 689 -20.33 6.67 -24.52
N GLY A 690 -19.73 6.54 -25.71
CA GLY A 690 -19.94 7.45 -26.84
C GLY A 690 -19.42 8.87 -26.58
N GLY A 691 -18.56 9.07 -25.59
CA GLY A 691 -17.99 10.35 -25.22
C GLY A 691 -16.47 10.34 -25.22
N TRP A 692 -15.91 11.50 -24.85
CA TRP A 692 -14.48 11.71 -24.70
C TRP A 692 -14.14 12.44 -23.41
N THR A 693 -12.92 12.22 -22.93
CA THR A 693 -12.35 12.94 -21.78
C THR A 693 -10.91 13.32 -22.10
N ALA A 694 -10.56 14.58 -21.84
CA ALA A 694 -9.25 15.14 -22.12
C ALA A 694 -8.51 15.48 -20.83
N VAL A 695 -7.23 15.12 -20.78
CA VAL A 695 -6.35 15.39 -19.64
C VAL A 695 -5.04 16.01 -20.10
N TYR A 696 -4.44 16.86 -19.25
CA TYR A 696 -3.08 17.37 -19.44
C TYR A 696 -2.14 16.74 -18.42
N ALA A 697 -0.99 16.25 -18.85
CA ALA A 697 0.07 15.74 -17.98
C ALA A 697 1.39 16.46 -18.26
N PHE A 698 2.17 16.69 -17.22
CA PHE A 698 3.54 17.22 -17.34
C PHE A 698 4.53 16.07 -17.17
N LEU A 699 5.27 15.75 -18.23
CA LEU A 699 6.11 14.56 -18.28
C LEU A 699 7.47 14.80 -17.62
N ASP A 700 7.49 14.98 -16.30
CA ASP A 700 8.69 15.29 -15.49
C ASP A 700 9.33 14.08 -14.80
N ASN A 701 8.90 12.87 -15.14
CA ASN A 701 9.33 11.63 -14.53
C ASN A 701 9.86 10.69 -15.62
N PRO A 702 11.18 10.73 -15.94
CA PRO A 702 11.77 9.82 -16.90
C PRO A 702 11.57 8.35 -16.50
N GLY A 703 11.26 7.51 -17.50
CA GLY A 703 11.00 6.10 -17.30
C GLY A 703 10.05 5.51 -18.35
N MET A 704 9.66 4.26 -18.11
CA MET A 704 8.66 3.54 -18.90
C MET A 704 7.38 3.46 -18.08
N TRP A 705 6.29 4.07 -18.56
CA TRP A 705 5.06 4.24 -17.76
C TRP A 705 3.85 3.67 -18.49
N ASN A 706 3.06 2.85 -17.81
CA ASN A 706 1.88 2.25 -18.39
C ASN A 706 0.70 3.23 -18.40
N LEU A 707 0.00 3.27 -19.53
CA LEU A 707 -1.26 3.96 -19.72
C LEU A 707 -2.31 2.90 -20.10
N ARG A 708 -3.25 2.64 -19.20
CA ARG A 708 -4.17 1.49 -19.31
C ARG A 708 -5.60 1.82 -18.93
N SER A 709 -6.52 0.98 -19.40
CA SER A 709 -7.82 0.84 -18.76
C SER A 709 -7.69 0.22 -17.36
N GLN A 710 -8.48 0.68 -16.41
CA GLN A 710 -8.68 0.09 -15.08
C GLN A 710 -9.77 -0.98 -15.08
N HIS A 711 -10.53 -1.09 -16.16
CA HIS A 711 -11.43 -2.22 -16.38
C HIS A 711 -10.57 -3.46 -16.66
N LEU A 712 -10.54 -4.40 -15.70
CA LEU A 712 -9.56 -5.49 -15.66
C LEU A 712 -9.62 -6.37 -16.92
N LYS A 713 -10.83 -6.63 -17.43
CA LYS A 713 -11.02 -7.35 -18.71
C LYS A 713 -10.40 -6.61 -19.88
N HIS A 714 -10.60 -5.30 -19.98
CA HIS A 714 -10.12 -4.55 -21.12
C HIS A 714 -8.59 -4.48 -21.12
N TRP A 715 -8.01 -4.20 -19.95
CA TRP A 715 -6.56 -4.24 -19.77
C TRP A 715 -5.98 -5.62 -20.13
N TYR A 716 -6.49 -6.69 -19.51
CA TYR A 716 -6.02 -8.06 -19.77
C TYR A 716 -6.13 -8.48 -21.25
N MET A 717 -7.07 -7.88 -21.99
CA MET A 717 -7.32 -8.18 -23.40
C MET A 717 -6.69 -7.18 -24.37
N GLY A 718 -5.87 -6.23 -23.88
CA GLY A 718 -4.97 -5.42 -24.70
C GLY A 718 -5.26 -3.91 -24.73
N GLN A 719 -6.14 -3.38 -23.88
CA GLN A 719 -6.43 -1.94 -23.81
C GLN A 719 -5.40 -1.18 -22.96
N GLU A 720 -4.16 -1.14 -23.43
CA GLU A 720 -3.05 -0.42 -22.80
C GLU A 720 -1.98 0.00 -23.82
N LEU A 721 -1.11 0.91 -23.41
CA LEU A 721 0.13 1.28 -24.08
C LEU A 721 1.15 1.77 -23.06
N TYR A 722 2.39 2.01 -23.48
CA TYR A 722 3.44 2.55 -22.63
C TYR A 722 3.99 3.86 -23.17
N ILE A 723 4.16 4.84 -22.29
CA ILE A 723 4.83 6.10 -22.58
C ILE A 723 6.27 5.99 -22.09
N ARG A 724 7.22 6.06 -23.02
CA ARG A 724 8.65 6.16 -22.76
C ARG A 724 9.02 7.63 -22.63
N VAL A 725 9.25 8.08 -21.41
CA VAL A 725 9.76 9.43 -21.12
C VAL A 725 11.27 9.33 -20.97
N HIS A 726 12.01 9.89 -21.91
CA HIS A 726 13.47 9.76 -21.97
C HIS A 726 14.18 11.09 -21.81
N ASP A 727 15.31 11.06 -21.11
CA ASP A 727 16.30 12.13 -21.06
C ASP A 727 17.63 11.55 -21.54
N ASP A 728 18.24 12.19 -22.54
CA ASP A 728 19.49 11.69 -23.15
C ASP A 728 20.68 11.72 -22.18
N ASP A 729 20.59 12.50 -21.09
CA ASP A 729 21.60 12.56 -20.04
C ASP A 729 21.33 11.46 -18.99
N PRO A 730 22.20 10.44 -18.87
CA PRO A 730 22.03 9.27 -17.99
C PRO A 730 22.29 9.59 -16.52
N ASN A 731 21.77 10.71 -16.05
CA ASN A 731 21.96 11.21 -14.70
C ASN A 731 21.08 10.44 -13.70
N PRO A 732 21.67 9.75 -12.71
CA PRO A 732 20.92 9.02 -11.68
C PRO A 732 19.96 9.90 -10.86
N ALA A 733 20.15 11.23 -10.86
CA ALA A 733 19.24 12.19 -10.24
C ALA A 733 17.94 12.40 -11.04
N LYS A 734 17.89 11.99 -12.31
CA LYS A 734 16.73 12.11 -13.20
C LYS A 734 15.98 10.78 -13.36
N GLU A 735 16.70 9.67 -13.43
CA GLU A 735 16.13 8.32 -13.33
C GLU A 735 17.09 7.43 -12.55
N ARG A 736 16.58 6.72 -11.54
CA ARG A 736 17.40 5.80 -10.75
C ARG A 736 17.90 4.64 -11.61
N PRO A 737 19.13 4.16 -11.36
CA PRO A 737 19.61 2.94 -11.99
C PRO A 737 18.71 1.75 -11.60
N PRO A 738 18.75 0.66 -12.38
CA PRO A 738 18.06 -0.56 -12.01
C PRO A 738 18.48 -1.01 -10.60
N PRO A 739 17.55 -1.57 -9.81
CA PRO A 739 17.86 -1.98 -8.45
C PRO A 739 18.80 -3.21 -8.42
N GLU A 740 19.58 -3.37 -7.35
CA GLU A 740 20.53 -4.49 -7.22
C GLU A 740 19.87 -5.88 -7.22
N ASN A 741 18.58 -5.94 -6.91
CA ASN A 741 17.76 -7.14 -6.94
C ASN A 741 16.92 -7.27 -8.23
N LEU A 742 17.32 -6.60 -9.32
CA LEU A 742 16.63 -6.68 -10.61
C LEU A 742 16.48 -8.15 -11.06
N LEU A 743 15.25 -8.49 -11.47
CA LEU A 743 14.93 -9.77 -12.06
C LEU A 743 15.10 -9.70 -13.58
N TYR A 744 15.64 -10.76 -14.17
CA TYR A 744 15.78 -10.92 -15.61
C TYR A 744 14.85 -12.03 -16.09
N CYS A 745 14.30 -11.87 -17.29
CA CYS A 745 13.37 -12.79 -17.92
C CYS A 745 13.32 -12.60 -19.45
N GLY A 746 12.67 -13.51 -20.16
CA GLY A 746 12.48 -13.44 -21.60
C GLY A 746 13.80 -13.64 -22.34
N ILE A 747 14.18 -12.72 -23.23
CA ILE A 747 15.46 -12.81 -23.96
C ILE A 747 16.68 -12.68 -23.02
N PHE A 748 16.47 -12.32 -21.75
CA PHE A 748 17.50 -12.18 -20.71
C PHE A 748 17.54 -13.34 -19.70
N ASP A 749 16.78 -14.42 -19.89
CA ASP A 749 16.76 -15.57 -18.97
C ASP A 749 18.07 -16.38 -18.95
N SER A 750 18.96 -16.19 -19.93
CA SER A 750 20.29 -16.82 -19.97
C SER A 750 21.40 -15.80 -19.67
N PRO A 751 22.44 -16.15 -18.89
CA PRO A 751 23.52 -15.22 -18.59
C PRO A 751 24.25 -14.84 -19.88
N PHE A 752 24.13 -13.57 -20.28
CA PHE A 752 24.93 -13.03 -21.36
C PHE A 752 26.42 -13.15 -20.97
N PRO A 753 27.31 -13.51 -21.92
CA PRO A 753 28.74 -13.33 -21.69
C PRO A 753 29.02 -11.84 -21.42
N PRO A 754 29.97 -11.52 -20.53
CA PRO A 754 30.22 -10.15 -20.09
C PRO A 754 30.50 -9.23 -21.29
N VAL A 755 29.86 -8.06 -21.27
CA VAL A 755 30.11 -6.98 -22.23
C VAL A 755 31.62 -6.66 -22.20
N PRO A 756 32.30 -6.61 -23.37
CA PRO A 756 33.72 -6.23 -23.42
C PRO A 756 33.89 -4.85 -22.78
N ALA A 757 34.89 -4.70 -21.92
CA ALA A 757 35.24 -3.41 -21.35
C ALA A 757 35.51 -2.41 -22.50
N PRO A 758 35.08 -1.14 -22.37
CA PRO A 758 35.36 -0.13 -23.38
C PRO A 758 36.87 -0.02 -23.55
N GLU A 759 37.34 -0.08 -24.80
CA GLU A 759 38.75 0.14 -25.13
C GLU A 759 39.15 1.54 -24.68
N ALA A 760 40.28 1.61 -23.97
CA ALA A 760 40.82 2.79 -23.31
C ALA A 760 41.37 3.85 -24.26
#